data_AF-A0A9P5VMD7-F1
#
_entry.id   AF-A0A9P5VMD7-F1
#
_cell.length_a   1.000
_cell.length_b   1.000
_cell.length_c   1.000
_cell.angle_alpha   90.00
_cell.angle_beta   90.00
_cell.angle_gamma   90.00
#
_symmetry.space_group_name_H-M   'P 1'
#
loop_
_entity.id
_entity.type
_entity.pdbx_description
1 polymer ?
#
loop_
_entity_poly.entity_id
_entity_poly.type
_entity_poly.pdbx_seq_one_letter_code
_entity_poly.pdbx_strand_id
1 'polypeptide(L)'
;MDDVSIEDLTMEKHVIFVVSTAGQGEFPVNAREFWKALSAATELAVSETKVAVFGLGDSHYWPREEDAIFYNRPSKELHAKLIELGANPLIDLGLGNDQDADAFETAWAVWEPLLWESLGCKPLEGVVEEPKKSADDAMKIDSNYLRGTIAEGLLDDTTGQLRAEADTKLTKFHGIYQQDDRDLREERKKQGLEKAFSFMVRVRVPGGVATPAQWLAMDSISDVTANGTLKLTTRQAFQFHGVLKRNLKKNIQLINKSLLDTIAACGDVNRNIMCNPNPHQSDLHKQVNDFATDLSAHLLPKTSAYREIWLDQKLVKGEAVVDHEPLYGATYLPRKFKIVVAVPPNNDVDVFAHDLGFIAITNKDGTLAGFNVTVGGGMGMTHGNKKTYPRLADVIGFCTPEQAIETGEKVMLVQRDFGDRMNRKHARLKYTIDDRGIEWFKTELQSRLPFPLEEPRPFQFLDNADRYGWTQGQDKMWHYCCYIENGRVKDTPAEPHKTGLREIAKMHQGEFRLTPNQHLIIANVTEAQKPKIQVLLEQYKLDKLNYSAAMLNSMACVAFPTCSLAMAESERYLPSLVQLLESTIEEVGLRDDAVTIRMTGCPNGCARPYVAEIAFVGKAFGAYNVYLGGGHHGERLNKLYKESLTEPEIVAELTPMIRRWAAERLEGEHFGDFVIRVGIIKATLSGKTFHDLS
;
A
#
# COMPACT_ATOMS: atom_id res chain seq x y z
N MET A 1 14.02 -23.78 -6.92
CA MET A 1 14.77 -25.05 -6.98
C MET A 1 14.27 -25.90 -8.14
N ASP A 2 12.96 -25.94 -8.41
CA ASP A 2 12.37 -26.70 -9.52
C ASP A 2 12.77 -26.23 -10.94
N ASP A 3 13.58 -25.18 -11.05
CA ASP A 3 14.14 -24.71 -12.34
C ASP A 3 15.48 -25.40 -12.66
N VAL A 4 15.93 -26.31 -11.80
CA VAL A 4 17.18 -27.09 -11.89
C VAL A 4 16.81 -28.56 -11.63
N SER A 5 17.40 -29.49 -12.40
CA SER A 5 17.23 -30.94 -12.19
C SER A 5 18.19 -31.46 -11.12
N ILE A 6 17.92 -32.65 -10.56
CA ILE A 6 18.86 -33.24 -9.59
C ILE A 6 20.15 -33.72 -10.28
N GLU A 7 20.08 -34.02 -11.58
CA GLU A 7 21.22 -34.39 -12.42
C GLU A 7 22.18 -33.21 -12.61
N ASP A 8 21.66 -31.98 -12.70
CA ASP A 8 22.48 -30.77 -12.84
C ASP A 8 23.45 -30.59 -11.65
N LEU A 9 23.10 -31.10 -10.47
CA LEU A 9 23.99 -31.08 -9.30
C LEU A 9 25.33 -31.80 -9.55
N THR A 10 25.33 -32.81 -10.41
CA THR A 10 26.53 -33.59 -10.75
C THR A 10 27.48 -32.81 -11.68
N MET A 11 26.98 -31.78 -12.36
CA MET A 11 27.77 -30.94 -13.25
C MET A 11 28.39 -29.74 -12.53
N GLU A 12 27.88 -29.41 -11.34
CA GLU A 12 28.31 -28.25 -10.56
C GLU A 12 29.33 -28.61 -9.49
N LYS A 13 30.40 -27.82 -9.40
CA LYS A 13 31.43 -28.00 -8.35
C LYS A 13 30.98 -27.49 -6.99
N HIS A 14 30.19 -26.42 -6.98
CA HIS A 14 29.69 -25.77 -5.78
C HIS A 14 28.21 -25.46 -5.94
N VAL A 15 27.37 -25.90 -5.00
CA VAL A 15 25.94 -25.63 -5.01
C VAL A 15 25.52 -25.05 -3.66
N ILE A 16 24.88 -23.89 -3.68
CA ILE A 16 24.40 -23.22 -2.47
C ILE A 16 22.87 -23.22 -2.48
N PHE A 17 22.28 -23.78 -1.44
CA PHE A 17 20.84 -23.82 -1.25
C PHE A 17 20.42 -22.81 -0.18
N VAL A 18 19.45 -21.96 -0.51
CA VAL A 18 18.74 -21.12 0.46
C VAL A 18 17.27 -21.49 0.38
N VAL A 19 16.72 -22.07 1.46
CA VAL A 19 15.42 -22.73 1.44
C VAL A 19 14.51 -22.19 2.53
N SER A 20 13.37 -21.63 2.14
CA SER A 20 12.35 -21.21 3.08
C SER A 20 11.45 -22.36 3.52
N THR A 21 10.88 -22.24 4.72
CA THR A 21 9.84 -23.16 5.20
C THR A 21 8.46 -22.68 4.76
N ALA A 22 7.64 -23.55 4.14
CA ALA A 22 6.28 -23.22 3.71
C ALA A 22 5.25 -24.12 4.39
N GLY A 23 4.04 -23.60 4.62
CA GLY A 23 2.98 -24.39 5.26
C GLY A 23 3.50 -25.11 6.52
N GLN A 24 3.00 -26.32 6.80
CA GLN A 24 3.35 -27.11 7.99
C GLN A 24 4.73 -27.79 7.86
N GLY A 25 5.78 -27.00 7.63
CA GLY A 25 7.15 -27.50 7.49
C GLY A 25 7.46 -28.11 6.13
N GLU A 26 6.70 -27.75 5.09
CA GLU A 26 6.84 -28.25 3.74
C GLU A 26 7.85 -27.44 2.91
N PHE A 27 8.34 -28.05 1.84
CA PHE A 27 9.09 -27.32 0.82
C PHE A 27 8.18 -26.28 0.13
N PRO A 28 8.71 -25.09 -0.19
CA PRO A 28 8.03 -24.08 -0.99
C PRO A 28 7.57 -24.67 -2.32
N VAL A 29 6.46 -24.15 -2.86
CA VAL A 29 5.84 -24.68 -4.08
C VAL A 29 6.85 -24.79 -5.24
N ASN A 30 7.82 -23.87 -5.33
CA ASN A 30 8.88 -23.84 -6.34
C ASN A 30 10.14 -24.68 -5.98
N ALA A 31 10.02 -25.59 -5.01
CA ALA A 31 11.04 -26.54 -4.60
C ALA A 31 10.49 -27.96 -4.38
N ARG A 32 9.17 -28.18 -4.58
CA ARG A 32 8.52 -29.45 -4.26
C ARG A 32 8.91 -30.55 -5.23
N GLU A 33 9.02 -30.25 -6.53
CA GLU A 33 9.37 -31.27 -7.52
C GLU A 33 10.84 -31.65 -7.42
N PHE A 34 11.73 -30.67 -7.21
CA PHE A 34 13.14 -30.93 -6.93
C PHE A 34 13.30 -31.80 -5.68
N TRP A 35 12.64 -31.44 -4.58
CA TRP A 35 12.70 -32.22 -3.34
C TRP A 35 12.14 -33.63 -3.53
N LYS A 36 11.03 -33.78 -4.27
CA LYS A 36 10.45 -35.08 -4.59
C LYS A 36 11.42 -35.95 -5.38
N ALA A 37 12.11 -35.39 -6.37
CA ALA A 37 13.14 -36.11 -7.13
C ALA A 37 14.33 -36.50 -6.24
N LEU A 38 14.85 -35.55 -5.45
CA LEU A 38 16.02 -35.77 -4.60
C LEU A 38 15.74 -36.76 -3.45
N SER A 39 14.57 -36.67 -2.82
CA SER A 39 14.17 -37.56 -1.72
C SER A 39 13.95 -39.00 -2.20
N ALA A 40 13.52 -39.20 -3.45
CA ALA A 40 13.38 -40.50 -4.08
C ALA A 40 14.71 -41.08 -4.60
N ALA A 41 15.75 -40.25 -4.73
CA ALA A 41 17.05 -40.71 -5.20
C ALA A 41 17.74 -41.59 -4.15
N THR A 42 18.24 -42.75 -4.58
CA THR A 42 19.06 -43.66 -3.77
C THR A 42 20.54 -43.51 -4.07
N GLU A 43 20.89 -43.10 -5.29
CA GLU A 43 22.26 -42.83 -5.73
C GLU A 43 22.26 -41.57 -6.61
N LEU A 44 23.27 -40.72 -6.43
CA LEU A 44 23.50 -39.54 -7.25
C LEU A 44 25.02 -39.26 -7.27
N ALA A 45 25.59 -38.96 -8.43
CA ALA A 45 27.03 -38.75 -8.59
C ALA A 45 27.49 -37.36 -8.10
N VAL A 46 27.19 -37.02 -6.84
CA VAL A 46 27.50 -35.73 -6.19
C VAL A 46 28.69 -35.80 -5.23
N SER A 47 29.47 -36.88 -5.27
CA SER A 47 30.64 -37.08 -4.39
C SER A 47 31.74 -36.05 -4.56
N GLU A 48 31.80 -35.37 -5.71
CA GLU A 48 32.72 -34.26 -5.97
C GLU A 48 32.05 -32.88 -5.79
N THR A 49 30.71 -32.84 -5.64
CA THR A 49 29.94 -31.62 -5.47
C THR A 49 30.05 -31.13 -4.03
N LYS A 50 30.45 -29.87 -3.88
CA LYS A 50 30.48 -29.19 -2.59
C LYS A 50 29.18 -28.42 -2.37
N VAL A 51 28.53 -28.59 -1.21
CA VAL A 51 27.20 -28.03 -0.94
C VAL A 51 27.18 -27.15 0.30
N ALA A 52 26.41 -26.07 0.28
CA ALA A 52 26.08 -25.28 1.47
C ALA A 52 24.57 -25.12 1.54
N VAL A 53 23.97 -25.20 2.74
CA VAL A 53 22.53 -25.06 2.93
C VAL A 53 22.25 -24.01 4.01
N PHE A 54 21.35 -23.08 3.71
CA PHE A 54 20.83 -22.09 4.66
C PHE A 54 19.29 -22.15 4.69
N GLY A 55 18.73 -22.30 5.88
CA GLY A 55 17.29 -22.31 6.12
C GLY A 55 16.74 -20.93 6.44
N LEU A 56 15.59 -20.60 5.84
CA LEU A 56 14.75 -19.47 6.25
C LEU A 56 13.51 -20.03 6.96
N GLY A 57 13.46 -19.85 8.28
CA GLY A 57 12.39 -20.38 9.11
C GLY A 57 11.95 -19.37 10.16
N ASP A 58 10.78 -19.63 10.73
CA ASP A 58 10.23 -18.85 11.84
C ASP A 58 9.88 -19.84 12.96
N SER A 59 10.60 -19.75 14.08
CA SER A 59 10.40 -20.62 15.25
C SER A 59 9.02 -20.44 15.92
N HIS A 60 8.33 -19.34 15.64
CA HIS A 60 7.01 -19.01 16.20
C HIS A 60 5.94 -18.87 15.11
N TYR A 61 6.21 -19.33 13.89
CA TYR A 61 5.25 -19.30 12.79
C TYR A 61 3.92 -19.96 13.17
N TRP A 62 4.00 -20.92 14.08
CA TRP A 62 2.89 -21.68 14.59
C TRP A 62 2.65 -21.41 16.07
N PRO A 63 1.38 -21.34 16.50
CA PRO A 63 1.03 -20.93 17.86
C PRO A 63 1.21 -22.02 18.92
N ARG A 64 1.49 -23.28 18.55
CA ARG A 64 1.55 -24.42 19.46
C ARG A 64 2.99 -24.91 19.66
N GLU A 65 3.32 -25.31 20.89
CA GLU A 65 4.68 -25.78 21.22
C GLU A 65 5.10 -27.01 20.42
N GLU A 66 4.17 -27.92 20.12
CA GLU A 66 4.44 -29.12 19.31
C GLU A 66 4.82 -28.81 17.86
N ASP A 67 4.49 -27.63 17.34
CA ASP A 67 4.76 -27.23 15.95
C ASP A 67 6.21 -26.74 15.75
N ALA A 68 7.01 -26.64 16.82
CA ALA A 68 8.43 -26.28 16.75
C ALA A 68 9.26 -27.23 15.85
N ILE A 69 8.77 -28.46 15.64
CA ILE A 69 9.36 -29.45 14.72
C ILE A 69 9.42 -28.96 13.28
N PHE A 70 8.56 -28.01 12.89
CA PHE A 70 8.49 -27.48 11.53
C PHE A 70 9.53 -26.38 11.27
N TYR A 71 10.17 -25.84 12.30
CA TYR A 71 11.17 -24.78 12.17
C TYR A 71 12.36 -25.24 11.31
N ASN A 72 12.58 -24.57 10.17
CA ASN A 72 13.62 -24.89 9.19
C ASN A 72 13.60 -26.35 8.71
N ARG A 73 12.43 -27.01 8.75
CA ARG A 73 12.32 -28.42 8.40
C ARG A 73 12.81 -28.73 6.98
N PRO A 74 12.44 -27.98 5.92
CA PRO A 74 12.92 -28.25 4.57
C PRO A 74 14.44 -28.16 4.41
N SER A 75 15.09 -27.17 5.02
CA SER A 75 16.55 -27.04 4.92
C SER A 75 17.28 -28.14 5.69
N LYS A 76 16.72 -28.57 6.84
CA LYS A 76 17.23 -29.71 7.62
C LYS A 76 17.12 -31.02 6.83
N GLU A 77 15.95 -31.29 6.25
CA GLU A 77 15.71 -32.49 5.43
C GLU A 77 16.58 -32.48 4.16
N LEU A 78 16.68 -31.34 3.48
CA LEU A 78 17.52 -31.18 2.30
C LEU A 78 18.99 -31.43 2.59
N HIS A 79 19.52 -30.79 3.64
CA HIS A 79 20.91 -30.96 4.05
C HIS A 79 21.20 -32.42 4.38
N ALA A 80 20.37 -33.06 5.20
CA ALA A 80 20.54 -34.47 5.57
C ALA A 80 20.56 -35.38 4.34
N LYS A 81 19.64 -35.18 3.38
CA LYS A 81 19.57 -36.02 2.18
C LYS A 81 20.75 -35.81 1.23
N LEU A 82 21.26 -34.58 1.09
CA LEU A 82 22.45 -34.32 0.27
C LEU A 82 23.70 -35.02 0.84
N ILE A 83 23.85 -35.01 2.17
CA ILE A 83 24.95 -35.74 2.84
C ILE A 83 24.78 -37.26 2.69
N GLU A 84 23.55 -37.79 2.81
CA GLU A 84 23.25 -39.20 2.57
C GLU A 84 23.65 -39.65 1.16
N LEU A 85 23.43 -38.80 0.16
CA LEU A 85 23.80 -39.03 -1.25
C LEU A 85 25.30 -38.81 -1.53
N GLY A 86 26.09 -38.44 -0.53
CA GLY A 86 27.55 -38.34 -0.62
C GLY A 86 28.10 -36.96 -0.98
N ALA A 87 27.29 -35.90 -0.95
CA ALA A 87 27.78 -34.54 -1.18
C ALA A 87 28.67 -34.03 -0.03
N ASN A 88 29.65 -33.19 -0.33
CA ASN A 88 30.57 -32.64 0.67
C ASN A 88 30.08 -31.27 1.18
N PRO A 89 29.83 -31.08 2.48
CA PRO A 89 29.43 -29.78 2.99
C PRO A 89 30.60 -28.78 2.95
N LEU A 90 30.35 -27.58 2.43
CA LEU A 90 31.29 -26.45 2.47
C LEU A 90 31.44 -25.89 3.88
N ILE A 91 30.30 -25.76 4.56
CA ILE A 91 30.12 -25.23 5.90
C ILE A 91 28.88 -25.88 6.53
N ASP A 92 28.71 -25.71 7.84
CA ASP A 92 27.55 -26.23 8.57
C ASP A 92 26.23 -25.61 8.09
N LEU A 93 25.13 -26.34 8.28
CA LEU A 93 23.77 -25.87 7.98
C LEU A 93 23.45 -24.59 8.76
N GLY A 94 23.18 -23.50 8.03
CA GLY A 94 22.71 -22.26 8.64
C GLY A 94 21.20 -22.30 8.89
N LEU A 95 20.76 -21.77 10.02
CA LEU A 95 19.35 -21.76 10.43
C LEU A 95 18.92 -20.32 10.74
N GLY A 96 18.39 -19.62 9.76
CA GLY A 96 17.76 -18.31 9.96
C GLY A 96 16.47 -18.43 10.76
N ASN A 97 16.25 -17.50 11.68
CA ASN A 97 15.04 -17.42 12.51
C ASN A 97 14.42 -16.02 12.42
N ASP A 98 13.20 -15.91 11.90
CA ASP A 98 12.49 -14.62 11.80
C ASP A 98 12.19 -13.95 13.14
N GLN A 99 12.37 -14.67 14.25
CA GLN A 99 12.17 -14.18 15.61
C GLN A 99 13.42 -13.54 16.23
N ASP A 100 14.58 -13.66 15.59
CA ASP A 100 15.81 -13.06 16.09
C ASP A 100 15.83 -11.52 15.93
N ALA A 101 16.85 -10.87 16.51
CA ALA A 101 17.00 -9.41 16.49
C ALA A 101 16.90 -8.85 15.07
N ASP A 102 17.62 -9.46 14.13
CA ASP A 102 17.65 -9.08 12.72
C ASP A 102 17.05 -10.19 11.85
N ALA A 103 16.08 -10.96 12.39
CA ALA A 103 15.47 -12.10 11.72
C ALA A 103 16.54 -13.10 11.23
N PHE A 104 16.34 -13.71 10.05
CA PHE A 104 17.32 -14.61 9.44
C PHE A 104 18.71 -13.97 9.24
N GLU A 105 18.82 -12.63 9.18
CA GLU A 105 20.09 -11.94 8.99
C GLU A 105 21.03 -12.16 10.18
N THR A 106 20.49 -12.44 11.37
CA THR A 106 21.28 -12.77 12.58
C THR A 106 22.16 -14.00 12.33
N ALA A 107 21.57 -15.09 11.83
CA ALA A 107 22.31 -16.30 11.50
C ALA A 107 23.10 -16.14 10.19
N TRP A 108 22.57 -15.39 9.23
CA TRP A 108 23.23 -15.14 7.95
C TRP A 108 24.55 -14.37 8.13
N ALA A 109 24.59 -13.36 9.01
CA ALA A 109 25.78 -12.55 9.26
C ALA A 109 26.95 -13.38 9.84
N VAL A 110 26.66 -14.51 10.48
CA VAL A 110 27.66 -15.48 10.93
C VAL A 110 28.00 -16.48 9.83
N TRP A 111 26.99 -16.92 9.08
CA TRP A 111 27.11 -17.99 8.07
C TRP A 111 27.76 -17.52 6.76
N GLU A 112 27.43 -16.33 6.28
CA GLU A 112 27.94 -15.76 5.03
C GLU A 112 29.47 -15.59 5.01
N PRO A 113 30.13 -15.04 6.05
CA PRO A 113 31.59 -14.94 6.07
C PRO A 113 32.28 -16.31 5.98
N LEU A 114 31.74 -17.32 6.67
CA LEU A 114 32.26 -18.70 6.63
C LEU A 114 32.10 -19.30 5.22
N LEU A 115 30.99 -19.00 4.53
CA LEU A 115 30.79 -19.41 3.15
C LEU A 115 31.85 -18.80 2.24
N TRP A 116 32.06 -17.49 2.32
CA TRP A 116 33.05 -16.79 1.50
C TRP A 116 34.48 -17.30 1.75
N GLU A 117 34.83 -17.57 3.00
CA GLU A 117 36.12 -18.17 3.36
C GLU A 117 36.27 -19.57 2.74
N SER A 118 35.24 -20.42 2.81
CA SER A 118 35.25 -21.78 2.24
C SER A 118 35.41 -21.78 0.71
N LEU A 119 34.97 -20.70 0.04
CA LEU A 119 35.10 -20.50 -1.40
C LEU A 119 36.46 -19.86 -1.80
N GLY A 120 37.32 -19.54 -0.83
CA GLY A 120 38.63 -18.94 -1.06
C GLY A 120 38.61 -17.41 -1.24
N CYS A 121 37.49 -16.75 -0.93
CA CYS A 121 37.34 -15.30 -1.01
C CYS A 121 37.69 -14.65 0.34
N LYS A 122 38.99 -14.48 0.64
CA LYS A 122 39.43 -13.78 1.85
C LYS A 122 39.22 -12.26 1.71
N PRO A 123 38.72 -11.56 2.74
CA PRO A 123 38.70 -10.09 2.75
C PRO A 123 40.12 -9.52 2.70
N LEU A 124 40.34 -8.44 1.95
CA LEU A 124 41.61 -7.72 1.92
C LEU A 124 41.83 -7.00 3.27
N GLU A 125 42.93 -7.32 3.98
CA GLU A 125 43.32 -6.60 5.20
C GLU A 125 43.65 -5.13 4.88
N GLY A 126 43.06 -4.19 5.62
CA GLY A 126 43.41 -2.76 5.59
C GLY A 126 42.44 -1.83 4.84
N VAL A 127 41.30 -2.33 4.34
CA VAL A 127 40.23 -1.47 3.83
C VAL A 127 39.44 -0.94 5.03
N VAL A 128 39.47 0.38 5.25
CA VAL A 128 38.52 1.05 6.15
C VAL A 128 37.13 0.78 5.56
N GLU A 129 36.31 -0.04 6.23
CA GLU A 129 34.93 -0.26 5.80
C GLU A 129 34.23 1.10 5.71
N GLU A 130 33.91 1.53 4.49
CA GLU A 130 32.96 2.63 4.32
C GLU A 130 31.68 2.25 5.07
N PRO A 131 31.06 3.18 5.81
CA PRO A 131 29.83 2.88 6.53
C PRO A 131 28.81 2.29 5.55
N LYS A 132 28.37 1.06 5.84
CA LYS A 132 27.53 0.23 4.97
C LYS A 132 26.29 1.03 4.56
N LYS A 133 26.27 1.58 3.34
CA LYS A 133 25.09 2.25 2.79
C LYS A 133 24.05 1.20 2.46
N SER A 134 22.78 1.47 2.75
CA SER A 134 21.73 0.53 2.35
C SER A 134 21.65 0.42 0.83
N ALA A 135 21.32 -0.76 0.32
CA ALA A 135 21.26 -1.03 -1.11
C ALA A 135 20.30 -0.08 -1.86
N ASP A 136 19.21 0.35 -1.20
CA ASP A 136 18.25 1.30 -1.79
C ASP A 136 18.84 2.73 -1.87
N ASP A 137 19.62 3.17 -0.87
CA ASP A 137 20.26 4.48 -0.90
C ASP A 137 21.43 4.53 -1.89
N ALA A 138 22.25 3.48 -1.95
CA ALA A 138 23.28 3.32 -2.99
C ALA A 138 22.66 3.39 -4.40
N MET A 139 21.61 2.60 -4.65
CA MET A 139 20.88 2.64 -5.92
C MET A 139 20.36 4.05 -6.28
N LYS A 140 19.83 4.80 -5.30
CA LYS A 140 19.34 6.17 -5.54
C LYS A 140 20.48 7.13 -5.89
N ILE A 141 21.61 7.06 -5.19
CA ILE A 141 22.80 7.87 -5.47
C ILE A 141 23.34 7.56 -6.87
N ASP A 142 23.54 6.27 -7.17
CA ASP A 142 24.15 5.81 -8.42
C ASP A 142 23.24 6.03 -9.64
N SER A 143 21.95 6.24 -9.42
CA SER A 143 20.97 6.48 -10.49
C SER A 143 21.06 7.85 -11.16
N ASN A 144 21.92 8.77 -10.69
CA ASN A 144 21.97 10.15 -11.14
C ASN A 144 20.58 10.82 -11.12
N TYR A 145 20.05 10.95 -9.91
CA TYR A 145 18.70 11.48 -9.66
C TYR A 145 17.60 10.73 -10.42
N LEU A 146 17.56 9.42 -10.21
CA LEU A 146 16.52 8.50 -10.67
C LEU A 146 16.52 8.21 -12.17
N ARG A 147 17.53 8.62 -12.93
CA ARG A 147 17.65 8.25 -14.35
C ARG A 147 17.91 6.75 -14.51
N GLY A 148 18.88 6.23 -13.75
CA GLY A 148 19.35 4.85 -13.86
C GLY A 148 19.68 4.49 -15.29
N THR A 149 19.29 3.28 -15.70
CA THR A 149 19.37 2.83 -17.09
C THR A 149 17.99 2.76 -17.75
N ILE A 150 16.99 3.45 -17.19
CA ILE A 150 15.57 3.31 -17.60
C ILE A 150 15.40 3.59 -19.09
N ALA A 151 15.96 4.70 -19.58
CA ALA A 151 15.79 5.10 -20.99
C ALA A 151 16.38 4.05 -21.96
N GLU A 152 17.54 3.48 -21.64
CA GLU A 152 18.18 2.42 -22.40
C GLU A 152 17.39 1.11 -22.30
N GLY A 153 16.95 0.75 -21.09
CA GLY A 153 16.19 -0.46 -20.82
C GLY A 153 14.80 -0.46 -21.47
N LEU A 154 14.21 0.70 -21.77
CA LEU A 154 12.96 0.82 -22.52
C LEU A 154 13.11 0.53 -24.03
N LEU A 155 14.33 0.63 -24.58
CA LEU A 155 14.62 0.30 -25.98
C LEU A 155 14.81 -1.20 -26.21
N ASP A 156 15.11 -1.94 -25.15
CA ASP A 156 15.26 -3.39 -25.18
C ASP A 156 13.89 -4.08 -25.24
N ASP A 157 13.57 -4.73 -26.34
CA ASP A 157 12.31 -5.45 -26.57
C ASP A 157 12.44 -6.97 -26.43
N THR A 158 13.59 -7.47 -25.97
CA THR A 158 13.85 -8.91 -25.82
C THR A 158 12.95 -9.58 -24.76
N THR A 159 12.51 -8.82 -23.75
CA THR A 159 11.62 -9.29 -22.68
C THR A 159 10.55 -8.25 -22.34
N GLY A 160 9.45 -8.70 -21.73
CA GLY A 160 8.38 -7.83 -21.24
C GLY A 160 8.75 -7.01 -19.99
N GLN A 161 9.87 -7.31 -19.33
CA GLN A 161 10.33 -6.64 -18.12
C GLN A 161 11.36 -5.53 -18.38
N LEU A 162 11.61 -4.70 -17.37
CA LEU A 162 12.76 -3.79 -17.35
C LEU A 162 14.05 -4.61 -17.21
N ARG A 163 15.09 -4.18 -17.93
CA ARG A 163 16.37 -4.90 -18.01
C ARG A 163 17.09 -4.94 -16.67
N ALA A 164 17.22 -3.80 -15.99
CA ALA A 164 17.91 -3.72 -14.71
C ALA A 164 16.93 -3.85 -13.54
N GLU A 165 17.28 -4.65 -12.53
CA GLU A 165 16.47 -4.77 -11.31
C GLU A 165 16.34 -3.41 -10.60
N ALA A 166 17.42 -2.62 -10.58
CA ALA A 166 17.41 -1.25 -10.06
C ALA A 166 16.33 -0.38 -10.74
N ASP A 167 16.15 -0.50 -12.06
CA ASP A 167 15.15 0.27 -12.79
C ASP A 167 13.72 -0.10 -12.36
N THR A 168 13.46 -1.34 -11.92
CA THR A 168 12.15 -1.72 -11.36
C THR A 168 11.83 -0.98 -10.06
N LYS A 169 12.86 -0.56 -9.31
CA LYS A 169 12.72 0.26 -8.10
C LYS A 169 12.69 1.75 -8.45
N LEU A 170 13.53 2.22 -9.37
CA LEU A 170 13.62 3.64 -9.79
C LEU A 170 12.36 4.11 -10.54
N THR A 171 11.76 3.26 -11.38
CA THR A 171 10.50 3.57 -12.08
C THR A 171 9.34 3.83 -11.10
N LYS A 172 9.41 3.35 -9.86
CA LYS A 172 8.44 3.70 -8.81
C LYS A 172 8.43 5.20 -8.52
N PHE A 173 9.55 5.92 -8.59
CA PHE A 173 9.55 7.37 -8.39
C PHE A 173 8.87 8.12 -9.56
N HIS A 174 8.74 7.46 -10.71
CA HIS A 174 8.04 7.94 -11.90
C HIS A 174 6.56 7.48 -11.94
N GLY A 175 6.06 6.90 -10.84
CA GLY A 175 4.67 6.45 -10.72
C GLY A 175 4.40 5.07 -11.30
N ILE A 176 5.43 4.30 -11.65
CA ILE A 176 5.32 3.05 -12.40
C ILE A 176 5.72 1.86 -11.51
N TYR A 177 4.97 0.76 -11.58
CA TYR A 177 5.36 -0.52 -11.00
C TYR A 177 5.36 -1.58 -12.09
N GLN A 178 6.47 -2.30 -12.23
CA GLN A 178 6.47 -3.58 -12.93
C GLN A 178 5.63 -4.60 -12.16
N GLN A 179 4.79 -5.32 -12.87
CA GLN A 179 3.89 -6.35 -12.40
C GLN A 179 3.89 -7.52 -13.39
N ASP A 180 3.20 -8.59 -13.03
CA ASP A 180 2.84 -9.66 -13.93
C ASP A 180 1.44 -10.16 -13.59
N ASP A 181 0.78 -10.79 -14.57
CA ASP A 181 -0.47 -11.48 -14.32
C ASP A 181 -0.20 -12.80 -13.58
N ARG A 182 -0.53 -12.82 -12.29
CA ARG A 182 -0.30 -13.98 -11.42
C ARG A 182 -1.27 -15.12 -11.67
N ASP A 183 -2.41 -14.88 -12.34
CA ASP A 183 -3.35 -15.96 -12.69
C ASP A 183 -2.77 -16.81 -13.84
N LEU A 184 -2.01 -16.19 -14.75
CA LEU A 184 -1.39 -16.86 -15.90
C LEU A 184 0.00 -17.45 -15.62
N ARG A 185 0.58 -17.18 -14.43
CA ARG A 185 1.98 -17.46 -14.14
C ARG A 185 2.33 -18.95 -14.25
N GLU A 186 1.51 -19.82 -13.66
CA GLU A 186 1.75 -21.27 -13.66
C GLU A 186 1.58 -21.88 -15.06
N GLU A 187 0.57 -21.44 -15.81
CA GLU A 187 0.36 -21.89 -17.19
C GLU A 187 1.53 -21.49 -18.10
N ARG A 188 1.97 -20.23 -18.03
CA ARG A 188 3.10 -19.73 -18.83
C ARG A 188 4.41 -20.41 -18.46
N LYS A 189 4.64 -20.69 -17.17
CA LYS A 189 5.80 -21.47 -16.71
C LYS A 189 5.83 -22.85 -17.36
N LYS A 190 4.70 -23.57 -17.39
CA LYS A 190 4.59 -24.89 -18.05
C LYS A 190 4.87 -24.85 -19.55
N GLN A 191 4.60 -23.71 -20.19
CA GLN A 191 4.88 -23.48 -21.62
C GLN A 191 6.32 -22.99 -21.89
N GLY A 192 7.14 -22.81 -20.86
CA GLY A 192 8.49 -22.24 -20.99
C GLY A 192 8.50 -20.76 -21.38
N LEU A 193 7.38 -20.06 -21.19
CA LEU A 193 7.24 -18.63 -21.52
C LEU A 193 7.62 -17.77 -20.32
N GLU A 194 8.13 -16.56 -20.59
CA GLU A 194 8.30 -15.55 -19.54
C GLU A 194 6.96 -15.21 -18.88
N LYS A 195 6.99 -14.64 -17.67
CA LYS A 195 5.78 -14.14 -17.00
C LYS A 195 5.04 -13.15 -17.91
N ALA A 196 3.72 -13.07 -17.75
CA ALA A 196 2.91 -12.07 -18.47
C ALA A 196 3.15 -10.67 -17.87
N PHE A 197 4.32 -10.11 -18.14
CA PHE A 197 4.75 -8.83 -17.59
C PHE A 197 3.87 -7.70 -18.10
N SER A 198 3.54 -6.81 -17.18
CA SER A 198 2.87 -5.55 -17.46
C SER A 198 3.25 -4.53 -16.40
N PHE A 199 2.73 -3.33 -16.50
CA PHE A 199 3.02 -2.25 -15.59
C PHE A 199 1.72 -1.63 -15.09
N MET A 200 1.75 -1.25 -13.81
CA MET A 200 0.78 -0.32 -13.26
C MET A 200 1.37 1.09 -13.29
N VAL A 201 0.57 2.04 -13.76
CA VAL A 201 0.89 3.46 -13.76
C VAL A 201 -0.10 4.17 -12.86
N ARG A 202 0.40 4.94 -11.88
CA ARG A 202 -0.43 5.76 -10.99
C ARG A 202 -0.28 7.23 -11.32
N VAL A 203 -1.41 7.92 -11.42
CA VAL A 203 -1.49 9.36 -11.67
C VAL A 203 -1.53 10.11 -10.34
N ARG A 204 -0.79 11.21 -10.23
CA ARG A 204 -0.88 12.15 -9.11
C ARG A 204 -2.03 13.12 -9.37
N VAL A 205 -2.96 13.22 -8.41
CA VAL A 205 -4.18 14.01 -8.51
C VAL A 205 -4.43 14.67 -7.14
N PRO A 206 -3.77 15.79 -6.84
CA PRO A 206 -3.89 16.44 -5.53
C PRO A 206 -5.37 16.74 -5.20
N GLY A 207 -5.81 16.36 -4.00
CA GLY A 207 -7.22 16.50 -3.59
C GLY A 207 -8.24 15.72 -4.42
N GLY A 208 -7.80 14.86 -5.34
CA GLY A 208 -8.67 14.01 -6.16
C GLY A 208 -9.43 14.71 -7.27
N VAL A 209 -9.04 15.90 -7.71
CA VAL A 209 -9.81 16.69 -8.70
C VAL A 209 -9.37 16.38 -10.14
N ALA A 210 -10.34 16.09 -11.02
CA ALA A 210 -10.14 15.95 -12.45
C ALA A 210 -11.24 16.68 -13.23
N THR A 211 -10.86 17.39 -14.28
CA THR A 211 -11.84 17.99 -15.21
C THR A 211 -12.51 16.91 -16.08
N PRO A 212 -13.68 17.17 -16.66
CA PRO A 212 -14.31 16.24 -17.62
C PRO A 212 -13.39 15.90 -18.81
N ALA A 213 -12.61 16.86 -19.29
CA ALA A 213 -11.62 16.62 -20.35
C ALA A 213 -10.50 15.68 -19.90
N GLN A 214 -10.01 15.83 -18.66
CA GLN A 214 -9.06 14.91 -18.05
C GLN A 214 -9.65 13.52 -17.86
N TRP A 215 -10.91 13.42 -17.43
CA TRP A 215 -11.61 12.14 -17.32
C TRP A 215 -11.69 11.42 -18.67
N LEU A 216 -12.12 12.11 -19.73
CA LEU A 216 -12.16 11.57 -21.08
C LEU A 216 -10.78 11.12 -21.57
N ALA A 217 -9.72 11.85 -21.22
CA ALA A 217 -8.35 11.44 -21.51
C ALA A 217 -7.99 10.16 -20.75
N MET A 218 -8.28 10.05 -19.45
CA MET A 218 -8.00 8.85 -18.66
C MET A 218 -8.78 7.63 -19.19
N ASP A 219 -10.07 7.80 -19.52
CA ASP A 219 -10.90 6.77 -20.13
C ASP A 219 -10.33 6.24 -21.45
N SER A 220 -9.86 7.14 -22.32
CA SER A 220 -9.24 6.77 -23.60
C SER A 220 -7.88 6.10 -23.41
N ILE A 221 -7.06 6.60 -22.48
CA ILE A 221 -5.73 6.05 -22.19
C ILE A 221 -5.84 4.61 -21.67
N SER A 222 -6.86 4.30 -20.85
CA SER A 222 -7.06 2.94 -20.36
C SER A 222 -7.29 1.96 -21.51
N ASP A 223 -7.98 2.37 -22.57
CA ASP A 223 -8.31 1.51 -23.72
C ASP A 223 -7.14 1.40 -24.70
N VAL A 224 -6.42 2.50 -24.94
CA VAL A 224 -5.37 2.56 -25.97
C VAL A 224 -4.05 1.97 -25.49
N THR A 225 -3.75 2.04 -24.19
CA THR A 225 -2.42 1.69 -23.66
C THR A 225 -2.42 0.72 -22.49
N ALA A 226 -3.58 0.44 -21.89
CA ALA A 226 -3.73 -0.39 -20.69
C ALA A 226 -4.79 -1.50 -20.92
N ASN A 227 -5.38 -2.02 -19.85
CA ASN A 227 -6.33 -3.14 -19.89
C ASN A 227 -7.82 -2.74 -20.05
N GLY A 228 -8.11 -1.50 -20.46
CA GLY A 228 -9.49 -1.02 -20.65
C GLY A 228 -10.25 -0.69 -19.36
N THR A 229 -9.60 -0.66 -18.20
CA THR A 229 -10.23 -0.29 -16.91
C THR A 229 -9.48 0.83 -16.21
N LEU A 230 -10.18 1.56 -15.34
CA LEU A 230 -9.59 2.51 -14.40
C LEU A 230 -9.79 2.01 -12.96
N LYS A 231 -8.78 2.23 -12.11
CA LYS A 231 -8.90 1.99 -10.66
C LYS A 231 -8.77 3.31 -9.90
N LEU A 232 -9.83 3.70 -9.22
CA LEU A 232 -9.84 4.79 -8.24
C LEU A 232 -9.24 4.25 -6.93
N THR A 233 -8.31 4.99 -6.33
CA THR A 233 -7.53 4.49 -5.20
C THR A 233 -7.94 5.08 -3.85
N THR A 234 -7.49 4.43 -2.78
CA THR A 234 -7.59 4.91 -1.38
C THR A 234 -6.81 6.20 -1.10
N ARG A 235 -6.20 6.78 -2.14
CA ARG A 235 -5.46 8.04 -2.09
C ARG A 235 -5.90 9.05 -3.12
N GLN A 236 -7.16 9.00 -3.56
CA GLN A 236 -7.76 9.95 -4.50
C GLN A 236 -6.94 10.08 -5.81
N ALA A 237 -6.59 8.94 -6.39
CA ALA A 237 -5.74 8.87 -7.59
C ALA A 237 -6.24 7.79 -8.54
N PHE A 238 -5.86 7.91 -9.82
CA PHE A 238 -6.09 6.88 -10.84
C PHE A 238 -4.94 5.86 -10.88
N GLN A 239 -5.27 4.62 -11.22
CA GLN A 239 -4.33 3.60 -11.64
C GLN A 239 -4.76 2.96 -12.95
N PHE A 240 -3.80 2.83 -13.86
CA PHE A 240 -3.86 1.99 -15.04
C PHE A 240 -3.16 0.67 -14.75
N HIS A 241 -3.75 -0.45 -15.13
CA HIS A 241 -3.13 -1.78 -15.04
C HIS A 241 -2.99 -2.39 -16.43
N GLY A 242 -2.05 -3.32 -16.60
CA GLY A 242 -1.85 -3.99 -17.88
C GLY A 242 -1.15 -3.13 -18.94
N VAL A 243 -0.47 -2.04 -18.56
CA VAL A 243 0.31 -1.25 -19.51
C VAL A 243 1.53 -2.08 -19.91
N LEU A 244 1.70 -2.37 -21.20
CA LEU A 244 2.87 -3.12 -21.68
C LEU A 244 4.11 -2.22 -21.74
N LYS A 245 5.31 -2.80 -21.61
CA LYS A 245 6.59 -2.05 -21.65
C LYS A 245 6.67 -1.06 -22.82
N ARG A 246 6.38 -1.53 -24.04
CA ARG A 246 6.35 -0.72 -25.27
C ARG A 246 5.36 0.45 -25.25
N ASN A 247 4.33 0.38 -24.39
CA ASN A 247 3.31 1.40 -24.25
C ASN A 247 3.58 2.37 -23.09
N LEU A 248 4.55 2.09 -22.20
CA LEU A 248 4.81 2.91 -21.01
C LEU A 248 5.04 4.38 -21.36
N LYS A 249 5.98 4.65 -22.28
CA LYS A 249 6.31 6.03 -22.66
C LYS A 249 5.11 6.76 -23.24
N LYS A 250 4.38 6.12 -24.16
CA LYS A 250 3.14 6.67 -24.74
C LYS A 250 2.08 6.92 -23.68
N ASN A 251 1.89 6.02 -22.72
CA ASN A 251 0.94 6.17 -21.61
C ASN A 251 1.27 7.42 -20.79
N ILE A 252 2.53 7.59 -20.37
CA ILE A 252 2.97 8.78 -19.62
C ILE A 252 2.81 10.07 -20.44
N GLN A 253 3.16 10.06 -21.72
CA GLN A 253 2.99 11.23 -22.60
C GLN A 253 1.53 11.64 -22.77
N LEU A 254 0.61 10.68 -22.89
CA LEU A 254 -0.82 10.96 -22.99
C LEU A 254 -1.39 11.52 -21.68
N ILE A 255 -0.94 11.01 -20.53
CA ILE A 255 -1.30 11.56 -19.20
C ILE A 255 -0.78 13.00 -19.08
N ASN A 256 0.47 13.25 -19.48
CA ASN A 256 1.04 14.59 -19.46
C ASN A 256 0.30 15.56 -20.37
N LYS A 257 -0.12 15.11 -21.55
CA LYS A 257 -0.92 15.90 -22.49
C LYS A 257 -2.29 16.31 -21.91
N SER A 258 -2.83 15.58 -20.94
CA SER A 258 -4.04 15.96 -20.21
C SER A 258 -3.78 16.88 -19.01
N LEU A 259 -2.56 17.41 -18.85
CA LEU A 259 -2.15 18.25 -17.71
C LEU A 259 -2.18 17.50 -16.36
N LEU A 260 -2.04 16.18 -16.39
CA LEU A 260 -1.82 15.33 -15.22
C LEU A 260 -0.41 14.74 -15.29
N ASP A 261 0.09 14.20 -14.19
CA ASP A 261 1.43 13.60 -14.15
C ASP A 261 1.47 12.37 -13.25
N THR A 262 2.57 11.63 -13.32
CA THR A 262 2.80 10.42 -12.50
C THR A 262 4.02 10.58 -11.59
N ILE A 263 4.70 11.72 -11.64
CA ILE A 263 5.88 12.00 -10.83
C ILE A 263 5.51 11.94 -9.34
N ALA A 264 6.34 11.27 -8.54
CA ALA A 264 6.13 11.10 -7.10
C ALA A 264 4.81 10.41 -6.68
N ALA A 265 4.05 9.83 -7.62
CA ALA A 265 2.86 9.04 -7.25
C ALA A 265 3.22 7.78 -6.43
N CYS A 266 4.47 7.33 -6.55
CA CYS A 266 5.07 6.13 -5.97
C CYS A 266 6.54 6.43 -5.53
N GLY A 267 7.36 5.45 -5.09
CA GLY A 267 8.78 5.70 -4.70
C GLY A 267 9.04 6.07 -3.22
N ASP A 268 10.22 6.58 -2.85
CA ASP A 268 10.51 7.05 -1.49
C ASP A 268 10.50 8.59 -1.43
N VAL A 269 9.30 9.12 -1.57
CA VAL A 269 8.98 10.54 -1.80
C VAL A 269 7.57 10.82 -1.25
N ASN A 270 7.19 12.09 -1.12
CA ASN A 270 5.81 12.45 -0.79
C ASN A 270 4.82 11.85 -1.81
N ARG A 271 3.71 11.29 -1.31
CA ARG A 271 2.62 10.73 -2.11
C ARG A 271 1.57 11.78 -2.44
N ASN A 272 0.58 11.37 -3.24
CA ASN A 272 -0.62 12.16 -3.45
C ASN A 272 -1.18 12.67 -2.11
N ILE A 273 -1.36 13.98 -2.00
CA ILE A 273 -1.92 14.64 -0.81
C ILE A 273 -3.45 14.57 -0.94
N MET A 274 -4.08 13.99 0.08
CA MET A 274 -5.54 13.85 0.13
C MET A 274 -6.18 15.02 0.87
N CYS A 275 -7.44 15.30 0.54
CA CYS A 275 -8.33 16.13 1.35
C CYS A 275 -9.77 15.59 1.26
N ASN A 276 -10.67 16.07 2.12
CA ASN A 276 -12.10 15.82 1.95
C ASN A 276 -12.53 16.14 0.51
N PRO A 277 -13.33 15.27 -0.12
CA PRO A 277 -13.50 15.30 -1.56
C PRO A 277 -14.46 16.39 -2.04
N ASN A 278 -15.22 17.09 -1.19
CA ASN A 278 -16.17 18.11 -1.64
C ASN A 278 -15.87 19.53 -1.10
N PRO A 279 -15.14 20.38 -1.85
CA PRO A 279 -14.87 21.76 -1.45
C PRO A 279 -16.06 22.71 -1.56
N HIS A 280 -17.14 22.33 -2.25
CA HIS A 280 -18.33 23.17 -2.42
C HIS A 280 -19.30 23.05 -1.23
N GLN A 281 -18.97 22.18 -0.28
CA GLN A 281 -19.69 22.07 0.98
C GLN A 281 -19.57 23.35 1.81
N SER A 282 -18.43 24.05 1.75
CA SER A 282 -18.26 25.40 2.30
C SER A 282 -16.98 26.07 1.85
N ASP A 283 -16.88 27.40 2.02
CA ASP A 283 -15.65 28.17 1.77
C ASP A 283 -14.41 27.59 2.47
N LEU A 284 -14.61 27.02 3.67
CA LEU A 284 -13.57 26.30 4.42
C LEU A 284 -13.01 25.12 3.63
N HIS A 285 -13.88 24.27 3.07
CA HIS A 285 -13.42 23.09 2.34
C HIS A 285 -12.67 23.49 1.06
N LYS A 286 -13.06 24.61 0.43
CA LYS A 286 -12.31 25.19 -0.69
C LYS A 286 -10.90 25.61 -0.26
N GLN A 287 -10.76 26.41 0.79
CA GLN A 287 -9.45 26.85 1.30
C GLN A 287 -8.55 25.65 1.65
N VAL A 288 -9.12 24.61 2.23
CA VAL A 288 -8.42 23.36 2.57
C VAL A 288 -7.97 22.58 1.33
N ASN A 289 -8.78 22.53 0.28
CA ASN A 289 -8.43 21.89 -0.98
C ASN A 289 -7.32 22.67 -1.73
N ASP A 290 -7.39 24.00 -1.73
CA ASP A 290 -6.35 24.87 -2.28
C ASP A 290 -5.01 24.63 -1.53
N PHE A 291 -5.03 24.60 -0.18
CA PHE A 291 -3.86 24.27 0.64
C PHE A 291 -3.27 22.90 0.31
N ALA A 292 -4.09 21.85 0.16
CA ALA A 292 -3.60 20.52 -0.20
C ALA A 292 -2.91 20.50 -1.57
N THR A 293 -3.40 21.31 -2.52
CA THR A 293 -2.83 21.48 -3.85
C THR A 293 -1.50 22.21 -3.79
N ASP A 294 -1.43 23.33 -3.06
CA ASP A 294 -0.23 24.15 -2.89
C ASP A 294 0.88 23.37 -2.18
N LEU A 295 0.55 22.64 -1.11
CA LEU A 295 1.51 21.78 -0.42
C LEU A 295 2.02 20.65 -1.33
N SER A 296 1.15 20.08 -2.16
CA SER A 296 1.54 19.04 -3.12
C SER A 296 2.52 19.58 -4.16
N ALA A 297 2.29 20.80 -4.66
CA ALA A 297 3.17 21.49 -5.58
C ALA A 297 4.52 21.87 -4.93
N HIS A 298 4.49 22.35 -3.69
CA HIS A 298 5.68 22.73 -2.92
C HIS A 298 6.65 21.55 -2.72
N LEU A 299 6.11 20.35 -2.46
CA LEU A 299 6.88 19.15 -2.16
C LEU A 299 7.24 18.30 -3.41
N LEU A 300 7.02 18.80 -4.63
CA LEU A 300 7.41 18.08 -5.84
C LEU A 300 8.94 18.00 -5.99
N PRO A 301 9.50 16.85 -6.44
CA PRO A 301 10.89 16.76 -6.87
C PRO A 301 11.19 17.77 -8.00
N LYS A 302 12.40 18.35 -7.99
CA LYS A 302 12.83 19.41 -8.92
C LYS A 302 13.80 18.94 -10.01
N THR A 303 14.08 17.65 -10.10
CA THR A 303 14.94 17.02 -11.13
C THR A 303 14.32 16.94 -12.51
N SER A 304 15.16 16.90 -13.54
CA SER A 304 14.72 16.81 -14.94
C SER A 304 14.52 15.37 -15.45
N ALA A 305 14.94 14.35 -14.69
CA ALA A 305 14.89 12.93 -15.10
C ALA A 305 13.53 12.48 -15.67
N TYR A 306 12.42 12.88 -15.03
CA TYR A 306 11.07 12.55 -15.52
C TYR A 306 10.80 13.11 -16.92
N ARG A 307 11.18 14.36 -17.17
CA ARG A 307 10.94 15.04 -18.45
C ARG A 307 11.84 14.48 -19.56
N GLU A 308 13.07 14.14 -19.21
CA GLU A 308 14.05 13.55 -20.13
C GLU A 308 13.65 12.16 -20.60
N ILE A 309 13.27 11.27 -19.68
CA ILE A 309 12.94 9.87 -20.00
C ILE A 309 11.61 9.78 -20.74
N TRP A 310 10.59 10.46 -20.23
CA TRP A 310 9.20 10.21 -20.63
C TRP A 310 8.66 11.23 -21.63
N LEU A 311 9.08 12.49 -21.57
CA LEU A 311 8.47 13.58 -22.35
C LEU A 311 9.31 14.06 -23.53
N ASP A 312 10.47 13.43 -23.77
CA ASP A 312 11.43 13.82 -24.83
C ASP A 312 11.90 15.28 -24.70
N GLN A 313 11.80 15.85 -23.50
CA GLN A 313 12.22 17.21 -23.18
C GLN A 313 13.62 17.18 -22.59
N LYS A 314 14.62 17.55 -23.40
CA LYS A 314 15.99 17.78 -22.93
C LYS A 314 16.12 19.23 -22.46
N LEU A 315 16.82 19.46 -21.35
CA LEU A 315 17.26 20.80 -20.96
C LEU A 315 18.22 21.32 -22.03
N VAL A 316 17.79 22.31 -22.81
CA VAL A 316 18.64 22.99 -23.80
C VAL A 316 19.11 24.33 -23.22
N LYS A 317 20.22 24.33 -22.46
CA LYS A 317 21.12 25.49 -22.34
C LYS A 317 22.41 25.13 -21.58
N GLY A 318 23.53 25.52 -22.21
CA GLY A 318 24.92 25.66 -21.73
C GLY A 318 25.32 25.09 -20.36
N GLU A 319 26.31 24.19 -20.42
CA GLU A 319 26.96 23.47 -19.30
C GLU A 319 26.03 22.45 -18.63
N ALA A 320 26.52 21.20 -18.49
CA ALA A 320 25.72 20.08 -17.99
C ALA A 320 25.09 20.45 -16.64
N VAL A 321 23.77 20.64 -16.61
CA VAL A 321 23.04 20.87 -15.36
C VAL A 321 23.14 19.58 -14.55
N VAL A 322 24.08 19.56 -13.60
CA VAL A 322 24.03 18.58 -12.52
C VAL A 322 22.74 18.88 -11.76
N ASP A 323 21.78 17.97 -11.88
CA ASP A 323 20.51 18.07 -11.15
C ASP A 323 20.78 18.27 -9.66
N HIS A 324 19.91 19.03 -9.00
CA HIS A 324 19.97 19.23 -7.55
C HIS A 324 18.55 19.15 -6.97
N GLU A 325 18.36 18.26 -5.98
CA GLU A 325 17.11 18.12 -5.24
C GLU A 325 17.19 18.83 -3.88
N PRO A 326 16.63 20.04 -3.73
CA PRO A 326 16.83 20.85 -2.51
C PRO A 326 16.14 20.25 -1.27
N LEU A 327 14.99 19.60 -1.45
CA LEU A 327 14.26 18.99 -0.34
C LEU A 327 14.70 17.54 -0.11
N TYR A 328 14.81 16.77 -1.19
CA TYR A 328 14.99 15.32 -1.11
C TYR A 328 16.46 14.89 -1.04
N GLY A 329 17.38 15.68 -1.57
CA GLY A 329 18.78 15.29 -1.76
C GLY A 329 18.94 14.09 -2.70
N ALA A 330 20.18 13.61 -2.85
CA ALA A 330 20.49 12.47 -3.74
C ALA A 330 19.83 11.15 -3.30
N THR A 331 19.55 11.00 -2.01
CA THR A 331 18.99 9.78 -1.42
C THR A 331 17.48 9.78 -1.29
N TYR A 332 16.80 10.89 -1.61
CA TYR A 332 15.37 11.07 -1.33
C TYR A 332 15.00 10.73 0.13
N LEU A 333 13.75 10.35 0.40
CA LEU A 333 13.33 9.91 1.72
C LEU A 333 13.76 8.46 2.00
N PRO A 334 13.84 8.02 3.27
CA PRO A 334 14.05 6.62 3.61
C PRO A 334 12.91 5.71 3.12
N ARG A 335 11.68 6.25 3.12
CA ARG A 335 10.47 5.53 2.70
C ARG A 335 9.40 6.50 2.20
N LYS A 336 8.30 5.94 1.68
CA LYS A 336 7.08 6.68 1.32
C LYS A 336 6.63 7.61 2.46
N PHE A 337 6.23 8.82 2.11
CA PHE A 337 5.65 9.80 3.03
C PHE A 337 4.24 10.18 2.56
N LYS A 338 3.27 10.20 3.46
CA LYS A 338 1.86 10.40 3.15
C LYS A 338 1.32 11.57 3.95
N ILE A 339 0.78 12.55 3.23
CA ILE A 339 0.13 13.74 3.79
C ILE A 339 -1.36 13.69 3.50
N VAL A 340 -2.16 14.17 4.43
CA VAL A 340 -3.61 14.28 4.31
C VAL A 340 -4.13 15.53 5.02
N VAL A 341 -5.27 16.04 4.59
CA VAL A 341 -5.97 17.17 5.23
C VAL A 341 -7.41 16.77 5.50
N ALA A 342 -7.90 16.98 6.72
CA ALA A 342 -9.25 16.64 7.15
C ALA A 342 -10.02 17.90 7.55
N VAL A 343 -11.32 17.90 7.30
CA VAL A 343 -12.28 18.95 7.64
C VAL A 343 -13.33 18.32 8.55
N PRO A 344 -13.26 18.56 9.87
CA PRO A 344 -14.29 18.14 10.81
C PRO A 344 -15.70 18.63 10.38
N PRO A 345 -16.76 17.82 10.59
CA PRO A 345 -16.77 16.58 11.35
C PRO A 345 -16.42 15.32 10.54
N ASN A 346 -15.91 15.44 9.31
CA ASN A 346 -15.69 14.30 8.43
C ASN A 346 -14.22 13.83 8.43
N ASN A 347 -14.01 12.54 8.66
CA ASN A 347 -12.70 11.88 8.60
C ASN A 347 -12.61 10.84 7.46
N ASP A 348 -13.28 11.08 6.35
CA ASP A 348 -13.22 10.25 5.14
C ASP A 348 -11.79 9.99 4.64
N VAL A 349 -10.85 10.89 4.90
CA VAL A 349 -9.41 10.75 4.61
C VAL A 349 -8.65 9.81 5.55
N ASP A 350 -9.26 9.37 6.66
CA ASP A 350 -8.63 8.66 7.78
C ASP A 350 -7.34 9.34 8.26
N VAL A 351 -7.44 10.56 8.81
CA VAL A 351 -6.30 11.45 9.11
C VAL A 351 -5.21 10.78 9.94
N PHE A 352 -5.58 9.92 10.89
CA PHE A 352 -4.65 9.25 11.78
C PHE A 352 -3.84 8.12 11.14
N ALA A 353 -4.16 7.70 9.91
CA ALA A 353 -3.51 6.57 9.24
C ALA A 353 -2.23 6.94 8.44
N HIS A 354 -1.80 8.20 8.47
CA HIS A 354 -0.77 8.76 7.58
C HIS A 354 0.37 9.45 8.32
N ASP A 355 1.50 9.66 7.64
CA ASP A 355 2.72 10.18 8.27
C ASP A 355 2.52 11.60 8.81
N LEU A 356 1.76 12.43 8.08
CA LEU A 356 1.40 13.80 8.46
C LEU A 356 -0.08 14.06 8.12
N GLY A 357 -0.81 14.65 9.06
CA GLY A 357 -2.17 15.13 8.86
C GLY A 357 -2.33 16.58 9.28
N PHE A 358 -3.26 17.27 8.63
CA PHE A 358 -3.73 18.60 9.02
C PHE A 358 -5.23 18.52 9.26
N ILE A 359 -5.70 18.86 10.45
CA ILE A 359 -7.12 18.89 10.80
C ILE A 359 -7.54 20.36 10.84
N ALA A 360 -8.39 20.77 9.91
CA ALA A 360 -8.86 22.15 9.80
C ALA A 360 -9.63 22.57 11.06
N ILE A 361 -9.26 23.72 11.60
CA ILE A 361 -9.94 24.35 12.74
C ILE A 361 -10.56 25.65 12.26
N THR A 362 -11.80 25.90 12.66
CA THR A 362 -12.52 27.12 12.29
C THR A 362 -12.49 28.17 13.40
N ASN A 363 -12.53 29.43 12.97
CA ASN A 363 -12.88 30.56 13.82
C ASN A 363 -14.39 30.53 14.12
N LYS A 364 -14.84 31.37 15.07
CA LYS A 364 -16.27 31.49 15.41
C LYS A 364 -17.15 31.94 14.24
N ASP A 365 -16.57 32.62 13.26
CA ASP A 365 -17.24 33.08 12.04
C ASP A 365 -17.25 32.02 10.92
N GLY A 366 -16.69 30.83 11.15
CA GLY A 366 -16.63 29.74 10.18
C GLY A 366 -15.43 29.79 9.23
N THR A 367 -14.57 30.82 9.32
CA THR A 367 -13.34 30.91 8.51
C THR A 367 -12.25 29.98 9.03
N LEU A 368 -11.29 29.60 8.18
CA LEU A 368 -10.15 28.76 8.58
C LEU A 368 -9.26 29.52 9.58
N ALA A 369 -9.21 29.05 10.82
CA ALA A 369 -8.29 29.57 11.83
C ALA A 369 -6.87 29.04 11.63
N GLY A 370 -6.75 27.81 11.13
CA GLY A 370 -5.51 27.08 10.97
C GLY A 370 -5.73 25.57 11.08
N PHE A 371 -4.71 24.83 11.47
CA PHE A 371 -4.72 23.38 11.49
C PHE A 371 -4.14 22.83 12.78
N ASN A 372 -4.81 21.85 13.38
CA ASN A 372 -4.12 20.91 14.25
C ASN A 372 -3.26 19.97 13.39
N VAL A 373 -2.03 19.74 13.80
CA VAL A 373 -1.04 18.94 13.08
C VAL A 373 -0.97 17.55 13.71
N THR A 374 -1.07 16.50 12.90
CA THR A 374 -0.87 15.11 13.34
C THR A 374 0.36 14.49 12.71
N VAL A 375 1.10 13.64 13.43
CA VAL A 375 2.31 12.97 12.91
C VAL A 375 2.43 11.51 13.34
N GLY A 376 3.04 10.68 12.49
CA GLY A 376 3.45 9.33 12.86
C GLY A 376 2.43 8.22 12.60
N GLY A 377 1.38 8.46 11.79
CA GLY A 377 0.47 7.40 11.38
C GLY A 377 1.06 6.47 10.32
N GLY A 378 0.63 5.20 10.33
CA GLY A 378 0.98 4.28 9.25
C GLY A 378 0.57 2.83 9.44
N MET A 379 -0.07 2.27 8.43
CA MET A 379 -0.73 0.97 8.49
C MET A 379 0.18 -0.25 8.31
N GLY A 380 1.24 -0.17 7.48
CA GLY A 380 1.94 -1.37 7.04
C GLY A 380 2.67 -2.12 8.15
N MET A 381 2.54 -3.45 8.17
CA MET A 381 3.26 -4.37 9.04
C MET A 381 3.64 -5.66 8.27
N THR A 382 4.30 -6.59 8.95
CA THR A 382 4.69 -7.90 8.44
C THR A 382 4.13 -8.97 9.38
N HIS A 383 3.46 -9.99 8.83
CA HIS A 383 2.98 -11.14 9.62
C HIS A 383 4.14 -11.80 10.35
N GLY A 384 3.90 -12.28 11.58
CA GLY A 384 4.92 -12.94 12.41
C GLY A 384 5.97 -11.99 13.03
N ASN A 385 6.13 -10.77 12.51
CA ASN A 385 7.12 -9.81 13.01
C ASN A 385 6.48 -8.75 13.90
N LYS A 386 6.55 -8.98 15.21
CA LYS A 386 6.01 -8.08 16.25
C LYS A 386 6.70 -6.70 16.32
N LYS A 387 7.89 -6.54 15.74
CA LYS A 387 8.57 -5.22 15.64
C LYS A 387 7.90 -4.32 14.61
N THR A 388 7.05 -4.88 13.76
CA THR A 388 6.26 -4.10 12.81
C THR A 388 4.79 -4.08 13.19
N TYR A 389 4.19 -2.90 13.34
CA TYR A 389 2.80 -2.74 13.79
C TYR A 389 2.17 -1.49 13.17
N PRO A 390 0.85 -1.45 12.92
CA PRO A 390 0.17 -0.21 12.57
C PRO A 390 0.23 0.80 13.72
N ARG A 391 0.22 2.09 13.39
CA ARG A 391 0.24 3.19 14.37
C ARG A 391 -0.71 4.29 13.93
N LEU A 392 -1.40 4.91 14.89
CA LEU A 392 -2.14 6.16 14.67
C LEU A 392 -1.19 7.36 14.80
N ALA A 393 -1.53 8.46 14.13
CA ALA A 393 -0.81 9.71 14.27
C ALA A 393 -1.17 10.42 15.59
N ASP A 394 -0.18 11.04 16.24
CA ASP A 394 -0.39 11.89 17.42
C ASP A 394 -0.71 13.31 17.00
N VAL A 395 -1.61 14.00 17.70
CA VAL A 395 -1.83 15.45 17.53
C VAL A 395 -0.73 16.19 18.31
N ILE A 396 0.10 16.98 17.62
CA ILE A 396 1.32 17.58 18.22
C ILE A 396 1.24 19.07 18.50
N GLY A 397 0.27 19.77 17.91
CA GLY A 397 0.12 21.21 18.06
C GLY A 397 -0.80 21.80 17.00
N PHE A 398 -0.87 23.12 16.98
CA PHE A 398 -1.63 23.92 16.04
C PHE A 398 -0.72 24.90 15.29
N CYS A 399 -0.98 25.11 14.00
CA CYS A 399 -0.34 26.14 13.18
C CYS A 399 -1.37 26.96 12.40
N THR A 400 -1.06 28.21 12.10
CA THR A 400 -1.91 29.05 11.24
C THR A 400 -1.83 28.60 9.77
N PRO A 401 -2.74 29.03 8.88
CA PRO A 401 -2.69 28.69 7.47
C PRO A 401 -1.36 29.06 6.79
N GLU A 402 -0.78 30.21 7.14
CA GLU A 402 0.48 30.72 6.59
C GLU A 402 1.68 29.86 7.01
N GLN A 403 1.59 29.23 8.18
CA GLN A 403 2.63 28.38 8.75
C GLN A 403 2.55 26.94 8.21
N ALA A 404 1.41 26.51 7.69
CA ALA A 404 1.12 25.09 7.44
C ALA A 404 2.01 24.44 6.38
N ILE A 405 2.37 25.16 5.31
CA ILE A 405 3.27 24.63 4.27
C ILE A 405 4.68 24.40 4.84
N GLU A 406 5.21 25.37 5.59
CA GLU A 406 6.52 25.24 6.21
C GLU A 406 6.54 24.12 7.26
N THR A 407 5.47 24.00 8.06
CA THR A 407 5.27 22.86 8.97
C THR A 407 5.34 21.53 8.23
N GLY A 408 4.62 21.39 7.12
CA GLY A 408 4.61 20.14 6.34
C GLY A 408 5.97 19.81 5.73
N GLU A 409 6.69 20.82 5.24
CA GLU A 409 8.07 20.68 4.80
C GLU A 409 8.98 20.19 5.94
N LYS A 410 8.99 20.88 7.09
CA LYS A 410 9.92 20.57 8.17
C LYS A 410 9.66 19.18 8.78
N VAL A 411 8.40 18.76 8.92
CA VAL A 411 8.05 17.39 9.33
C VAL A 411 8.66 16.36 8.35
N MET A 412 8.52 16.58 7.04
CA MET A 412 9.11 15.69 6.03
C MET A 412 10.65 15.68 6.12
N LEU A 413 11.28 16.84 6.37
CA LEU A 413 12.73 16.94 6.51
C LEU A 413 13.25 16.22 7.76
N VAL A 414 12.51 16.26 8.88
CA VAL A 414 12.84 15.44 10.06
C VAL A 414 12.84 13.95 9.68
N GLN A 415 11.83 13.49 8.96
CA GLN A 415 11.79 12.10 8.48
C GLN A 415 12.96 11.78 7.51
N ARG A 416 13.32 12.71 6.64
CA ARG A 416 14.44 12.54 5.71
C ARG A 416 15.76 12.29 6.44
N ASP A 417 15.99 13.04 7.52
CA ASP A 417 17.27 13.10 8.22
C ASP A 417 17.40 11.99 9.28
N PHE A 418 16.31 11.62 9.95
CA PHE A 418 16.35 10.68 11.09
C PHE A 418 15.65 9.35 10.86
N GLY A 419 14.95 9.17 9.74
CA GLY A 419 14.30 7.89 9.43
C GLY A 419 15.33 6.80 9.14
N ASP A 420 15.05 5.58 9.61
CA ASP A 420 15.91 4.42 9.41
C ASP A 420 16.12 4.14 7.91
N ARG A 421 17.37 4.17 7.46
CA ARG A 421 17.76 3.91 6.07
C ARG A 421 18.31 2.50 5.87
N MET A 422 18.61 1.78 6.94
CA MET A 422 19.16 0.42 6.91
C MET A 422 18.04 -0.60 6.81
N ASN A 423 17.04 -0.51 7.69
CA ASN A 423 15.91 -1.43 7.69
C ASN A 423 14.66 -0.79 7.07
N ARG A 424 14.37 -1.16 5.82
CA ARG A 424 13.21 -0.64 5.07
C ARG A 424 11.85 -0.96 5.71
N LYS A 425 11.72 -2.05 6.48
CA LYS A 425 10.49 -2.39 7.22
C LYS A 425 10.27 -1.43 8.40
N HIS A 426 11.34 -0.79 8.87
CA HIS A 426 11.39 0.15 9.98
C HIS A 426 11.55 1.63 9.54
N ALA A 427 11.70 1.89 8.24
CA ALA A 427 12.01 3.21 7.66
C ALA A 427 10.89 4.26 7.65
N ARG A 428 9.74 4.03 8.29
CA ARG A 428 8.59 4.97 8.28
C ARG A 428 8.59 5.86 9.52
N LEU A 429 8.05 7.07 9.38
CA LEU A 429 8.02 8.07 10.46
C LEU A 429 7.44 7.56 11.78
N LYS A 430 6.45 6.67 11.71
CA LYS A 430 5.87 6.02 12.89
C LYS A 430 6.92 5.37 13.81
N TYR A 431 7.94 4.73 13.24
CA TYR A 431 8.99 4.06 14.00
C TYR A 431 10.00 5.09 14.52
N THR A 432 10.39 6.06 13.70
CA THR A 432 11.26 7.16 14.14
C THR A 432 10.70 7.89 15.36
N ILE A 433 9.39 8.15 15.39
CA ILE A 433 8.71 8.73 16.55
C ILE A 433 8.66 7.75 17.72
N ASP A 434 8.35 6.48 17.48
CA ASP A 434 8.24 5.49 18.55
C ASP A 434 9.59 5.15 19.20
N ASP A 435 10.69 5.18 18.45
CA ASP A 435 12.05 4.96 18.96
C ASP A 435 12.55 6.14 19.80
N ARG A 436 12.30 7.36 19.33
CA ARG A 436 12.88 8.58 19.91
C ARG A 436 11.94 9.29 20.88
N GLY A 437 10.64 8.99 20.81
CA GLY A 437 9.58 9.62 21.58
C GLY A 437 8.96 10.83 20.88
N ILE A 438 7.68 11.08 21.16
CA ILE A 438 6.93 12.21 20.59
C ILE A 438 7.48 13.57 21.04
N GLU A 439 7.95 13.68 22.28
CA GLU A 439 8.53 14.94 22.79
C GLU A 439 9.88 15.28 22.14
N TRP A 440 10.70 14.26 21.84
CA TRP A 440 11.89 14.46 21.01
C TRP A 440 11.51 14.98 19.63
N PHE A 441 10.49 14.39 19.00
CA PHE A 441 10.05 14.79 17.67
C PHE A 441 9.55 16.24 17.67
N LYS A 442 8.73 16.64 18.66
CA LYS A 442 8.27 18.02 18.83
C LYS A 442 9.44 18.99 19.00
N THR A 443 10.44 18.63 19.79
CA THR A 443 11.65 19.45 20.01
C THR A 443 12.47 19.62 18.73
N GLU A 444 12.70 18.53 17.99
CA GLU A 444 13.44 18.56 16.72
C GLU A 444 12.68 19.30 15.62
N LEU A 445 11.35 19.18 15.58
CA LEU A 445 10.54 19.98 14.67
C LEU A 445 10.61 21.46 15.03
N GLN A 446 10.49 21.79 16.32
CA GLN A 446 10.54 23.16 16.81
C GLN A 446 11.88 23.86 16.50
N SER A 447 13.00 23.13 16.54
CA SER A 447 14.32 23.68 16.22
C SER A 447 14.46 24.09 14.74
N ARG A 448 13.59 23.56 13.86
CA ARG A 448 13.56 23.83 12.41
C ARG A 448 12.51 24.85 11.99
N LEU A 449 11.53 25.11 12.84
CA LEU A 449 10.44 26.05 12.57
C LEU A 449 10.81 27.46 13.07
N PRO A 450 10.54 28.51 12.29
CA PRO A 450 10.77 29.89 12.73
C PRO A 450 9.70 30.41 13.70
N PHE A 451 8.68 29.58 14.01
CA PHE A 451 7.57 29.88 14.89
C PHE A 451 7.28 28.69 15.82
N PRO A 452 6.67 28.93 16.99
CA PRO A 452 6.17 27.85 17.83
C PRO A 452 4.87 27.27 17.29
N LEU A 453 4.68 25.96 17.47
CA LEU A 453 3.33 25.37 17.36
C LEU A 453 2.54 25.72 18.62
N GLU A 454 1.28 26.16 18.45
CA GLU A 454 0.37 26.40 19.57
C GLU A 454 -0.20 25.08 20.11
N GLU A 455 -0.87 25.12 21.25
CA GLU A 455 -1.62 23.97 21.76
C GLU A 455 -2.74 23.56 20.78
N PRO A 456 -3.00 22.24 20.62
CA PRO A 456 -4.08 21.76 19.79
C PRO A 456 -5.44 22.34 20.20
N ARG A 457 -6.27 22.69 19.22
CA ARG A 457 -7.62 23.21 19.44
C ARG A 457 -8.66 22.08 19.41
N PRO A 458 -9.81 22.21 20.09
CA PRO A 458 -10.84 21.17 20.08
C PRO A 458 -11.39 20.88 18.68
N PHE A 459 -11.65 19.60 18.39
CA PHE A 459 -12.32 19.12 17.18
C PHE A 459 -13.08 17.83 17.48
N GLN A 460 -13.99 17.44 16.60
CA GLN A 460 -14.72 16.17 16.68
C GLN A 460 -14.96 15.61 15.28
N PHE A 461 -14.76 14.31 15.11
CA PHE A 461 -15.21 13.58 13.92
C PHE A 461 -16.45 12.76 14.25
N LEU A 462 -17.36 12.64 13.27
CA LEU A 462 -18.64 11.93 13.42
C LEU A 462 -18.76 10.73 12.46
N ASP A 463 -17.98 10.70 11.38
CA ASP A 463 -17.93 9.57 10.43
C ASP A 463 -16.69 9.65 9.53
N ASN A 464 -16.45 8.59 8.76
CA ASN A 464 -15.45 8.52 7.70
C ASN A 464 -16.07 8.12 6.33
N ALA A 465 -17.39 8.33 6.17
CA ALA A 465 -18.16 7.86 5.03
C ALA A 465 -18.30 8.93 3.93
N ASP A 466 -18.43 8.49 2.67
CA ASP A 466 -18.80 9.39 1.58
C ASP A 466 -20.28 9.81 1.65
N ARG A 467 -20.62 10.91 0.97
CA ARG A 467 -22.00 11.42 0.87
C ARG A 467 -22.65 10.99 -0.44
N TYR A 468 -23.19 9.77 -0.47
CA TYR A 468 -23.81 9.17 -1.64
C TYR A 468 -25.03 9.94 -2.15
N GLY A 469 -25.22 9.93 -3.47
CA GLY A 469 -26.37 10.57 -4.12
C GLY A 469 -26.22 12.09 -4.27
N TRP A 470 -27.35 12.76 -4.51
CA TRP A 470 -27.39 14.21 -4.73
C TRP A 470 -27.27 14.98 -3.42
N THR A 471 -26.31 15.89 -3.37
CA THR A 471 -26.17 16.94 -2.35
C THR A 471 -26.12 18.31 -3.02
N GLN A 472 -26.53 19.36 -2.31
CA GLN A 472 -26.43 20.74 -2.80
C GLN A 472 -25.38 21.49 -2.00
N GLY A 473 -24.42 22.12 -2.69
CA GLY A 473 -23.39 22.96 -2.10
C GLY A 473 -23.91 24.35 -1.67
N GLN A 474 -23.07 25.11 -0.97
CA GLN A 474 -23.40 26.49 -0.56
C GLN A 474 -23.52 27.45 -1.75
N ASP A 475 -22.83 27.13 -2.85
CA ASP A 475 -22.91 27.83 -4.13
C ASP A 475 -24.19 27.50 -4.93
N LYS A 476 -25.11 26.72 -4.35
CA LYS A 476 -26.36 26.21 -4.96
C LYS A 476 -26.14 25.24 -6.12
N MET A 477 -24.90 24.80 -6.35
CA MET A 477 -24.59 23.75 -7.31
C MET A 477 -24.89 22.38 -6.69
N TRP A 478 -25.11 21.39 -7.55
CA TRP A 478 -25.39 20.02 -7.15
C TRP A 478 -24.16 19.13 -7.33
N HIS A 479 -24.04 18.12 -6.47
CA HIS A 479 -22.97 17.14 -6.50
C HIS A 479 -23.59 15.75 -6.35
N TYR A 480 -23.20 14.82 -7.21
CA TYR A 480 -23.66 13.43 -7.13
C TYR A 480 -22.50 12.50 -6.82
N CYS A 481 -22.51 11.84 -5.67
CA CYS A 481 -21.51 10.81 -5.35
C CYS A 481 -22.00 9.43 -5.80
N CYS A 482 -21.32 8.87 -6.79
CA CYS A 482 -21.53 7.52 -7.29
C CYS A 482 -20.85 6.51 -6.36
N TYR A 483 -21.58 5.46 -5.96
CA TYR A 483 -20.94 4.26 -5.43
C TYR A 483 -20.24 3.52 -6.58
N ILE A 484 -18.94 3.26 -6.41
CA ILE A 484 -18.13 2.46 -7.34
C ILE A 484 -17.50 1.34 -6.52
N GLU A 485 -17.98 0.11 -6.69
CA GLU A 485 -17.50 -1.04 -5.92
C GLU A 485 -16.00 -1.21 -6.08
N ASN A 486 -15.28 -1.13 -4.95
CA ASN A 486 -13.82 -1.15 -4.89
C ASN A 486 -13.14 -0.21 -5.89
N GLY A 487 -13.77 0.91 -6.27
CA GLY A 487 -13.24 1.88 -7.23
C GLY A 487 -12.86 1.33 -8.60
N ARG A 488 -13.37 0.17 -9.01
CA ARG A 488 -13.08 -0.40 -10.33
C ARG A 488 -14.08 0.12 -11.35
N VAL A 489 -13.63 1.05 -12.19
CA VAL A 489 -14.42 1.58 -13.30
C VAL A 489 -14.18 0.72 -14.54
N LYS A 490 -15.21 -0.04 -14.92
CA LYS A 490 -15.25 -0.93 -16.08
C LYS A 490 -16.68 -0.99 -16.60
N ASP A 491 -16.87 -1.53 -17.80
CA ASP A 491 -18.19 -1.94 -18.26
C ASP A 491 -18.41 -3.42 -17.95
N THR A 492 -19.60 -3.74 -17.46
CA THR A 492 -20.14 -5.11 -17.42
C THR A 492 -21.49 -5.13 -18.13
N PRO A 493 -22.03 -6.30 -18.51
CA PRO A 493 -23.36 -6.37 -19.13
C PRO A 493 -24.47 -5.75 -18.26
N ALA A 494 -24.34 -5.80 -16.94
CA ALA A 494 -25.31 -5.24 -16.00
C ALA A 494 -25.05 -3.77 -15.64
N GLU A 495 -23.77 -3.36 -15.67
CA GLU A 495 -23.29 -2.09 -15.13
C GLU A 495 -22.24 -1.48 -16.08
N PRO A 496 -22.68 -0.77 -17.13
CA PRO A 496 -21.81 -0.08 -18.07
C PRO A 496 -21.27 1.25 -17.50
N HIS A 497 -20.63 1.19 -16.33
CA HIS A 497 -20.20 2.38 -15.57
C HIS A 497 -19.14 3.19 -16.30
N LYS A 498 -18.17 2.56 -16.97
CA LYS A 498 -17.10 3.26 -17.71
C LYS A 498 -17.71 4.07 -18.86
N THR A 499 -18.58 3.44 -19.66
CA THR A 499 -19.31 4.12 -20.73
C THR A 499 -20.19 5.24 -20.17
N GLY A 500 -20.93 5.01 -19.09
CA GLY A 500 -21.79 6.03 -18.49
C GLY A 500 -21.03 7.26 -18.02
N LEU A 501 -19.92 7.06 -17.31
CA LEU A 501 -19.07 8.16 -16.85
C LEU A 501 -18.43 8.92 -18.02
N ARG A 502 -18.07 8.23 -19.12
CA ARG A 502 -17.64 8.89 -20.36
C ARG A 502 -18.75 9.75 -20.96
N GLU A 503 -19.98 9.26 -21.06
CA GLU A 503 -21.09 10.06 -21.62
C GLU A 503 -21.44 11.26 -20.74
N ILE A 504 -21.42 11.11 -19.42
CA ILE A 504 -21.57 12.23 -18.48
C ILE A 504 -20.45 13.25 -18.71
N ALA A 505 -19.19 12.80 -18.80
CA ALA A 505 -18.04 13.69 -19.00
C ALA A 505 -18.11 14.51 -20.31
N LYS A 506 -18.78 14.02 -21.36
CA LYS A 506 -18.95 14.77 -22.62
C LYS A 506 -19.85 16.01 -22.48
N MET A 507 -20.79 16.00 -21.53
CA MET A 507 -21.75 17.10 -21.33
C MET A 507 -21.55 17.87 -20.02
N HIS A 508 -20.82 17.28 -19.06
CA HIS A 508 -20.54 17.88 -17.77
C HIS A 508 -19.58 19.06 -17.91
N GLN A 509 -19.86 20.15 -17.20
CA GLN A 509 -19.05 21.38 -17.21
C GLN A 509 -18.36 21.65 -15.87
N GLY A 510 -18.67 20.83 -14.87
CA GLY A 510 -18.06 20.90 -13.54
C GLY A 510 -16.80 20.07 -13.45
N GLU A 511 -16.70 19.25 -12.39
CA GLU A 511 -15.52 18.43 -12.10
C GLU A 511 -15.91 17.01 -11.70
N PHE A 512 -14.94 16.10 -11.79
CA PHE A 512 -14.96 14.79 -11.16
C PHE A 512 -14.04 14.79 -9.95
N ARG A 513 -14.48 14.22 -8.84
CA ARG A 513 -13.69 14.18 -7.59
C ARG A 513 -13.58 12.74 -7.07
N LEU A 514 -12.35 12.24 -6.99
CA LEU A 514 -12.03 10.92 -6.49
C LEU A 514 -12.05 10.95 -4.97
N THR A 515 -12.75 10.03 -4.32
CA THR A 515 -12.84 9.99 -2.86
C THR A 515 -11.76 9.08 -2.25
N PRO A 516 -11.38 9.28 -0.98
CA PRO A 516 -10.46 8.38 -0.28
C PRO A 516 -11.05 6.97 -0.05
N ASN A 517 -12.36 6.81 -0.21
CA ASN A 517 -13.09 5.53 -0.13
C ASN A 517 -13.28 4.88 -1.52
N GLN A 518 -12.54 5.36 -2.53
CA GLN A 518 -12.48 4.81 -3.89
C GLN A 518 -13.74 5.06 -4.74
N HIS A 519 -14.55 6.06 -4.39
CA HIS A 519 -15.74 6.44 -5.13
C HIS A 519 -15.50 7.71 -5.95
N LEU A 520 -16.56 8.19 -6.61
CA LEU A 520 -16.47 9.29 -7.56
C LEU A 520 -17.63 10.27 -7.38
N ILE A 521 -17.31 11.55 -7.24
CA ILE A 521 -18.29 12.63 -7.19
C ILE A 521 -18.31 13.35 -8.54
N ILE A 522 -19.50 13.49 -9.14
CA ILE A 522 -19.79 14.42 -10.23
C ILE A 522 -20.17 15.75 -9.58
N ALA A 523 -19.21 16.67 -9.48
CA ALA A 523 -19.36 17.92 -8.75
C ALA A 523 -19.68 19.10 -9.69
N ASN A 524 -20.31 20.14 -9.16
CA ASN A 524 -20.61 21.39 -9.85
C ASN A 524 -21.60 21.22 -11.00
N VAL A 525 -22.69 20.49 -10.72
CA VAL A 525 -23.81 20.31 -11.63
C VAL A 525 -24.80 21.46 -11.43
N THR A 526 -25.09 22.20 -12.49
CA THR A 526 -26.13 23.24 -12.42
C THR A 526 -27.53 22.63 -12.26
N GLU A 527 -28.47 23.39 -11.68
CA GLU A 527 -29.89 22.99 -11.61
C GLU A 527 -30.43 22.53 -12.98
N ALA A 528 -30.05 23.21 -14.06
CA ALA A 528 -30.47 22.90 -15.42
C ALA A 528 -29.83 21.61 -15.99
N GLN A 529 -28.62 21.24 -15.54
CA GLN A 529 -27.95 20.01 -15.95
C GLN A 529 -28.38 18.78 -15.14
N LYS A 530 -28.80 18.97 -13.88
CA LYS A 530 -29.13 17.88 -12.95
C LYS A 530 -30.10 16.85 -13.55
N PRO A 531 -31.24 17.21 -14.16
CA PRO A 531 -32.14 16.21 -14.77
C PRO A 531 -31.49 15.43 -15.93
N LYS A 532 -30.61 16.07 -16.70
CA LYS A 532 -29.93 15.42 -17.83
C LYS A 532 -28.89 14.42 -17.34
N ILE A 533 -28.14 14.77 -16.30
CA ILE A 533 -27.18 13.86 -15.67
C ILE A 533 -27.93 12.71 -14.99
N GLN A 534 -29.06 12.98 -14.33
CA GLN A 534 -29.89 11.95 -13.71
C GLN A 534 -30.30 10.85 -14.71
N VAL A 535 -30.74 11.22 -15.92
CA VAL A 535 -31.08 10.26 -16.98
C VAL A 535 -29.88 9.37 -17.34
N LEU A 536 -28.68 9.94 -17.42
CA LEU A 536 -27.46 9.15 -17.68
C LEU A 536 -27.11 8.25 -16.50
N LEU A 537 -27.24 8.74 -15.26
CA LEU A 537 -27.00 7.93 -14.07
C LEU A 537 -27.90 6.69 -14.05
N GLU A 538 -29.19 6.85 -14.32
CA GLU A 538 -30.20 5.76 -14.40
C GLU A 538 -29.96 4.80 -15.59
N GLN A 539 -29.63 5.36 -16.75
CA GLN A 539 -29.36 4.60 -17.98
C GLN A 539 -28.16 3.68 -17.79
N TYR A 540 -27.10 4.19 -17.15
CA TYR A 540 -25.83 3.48 -16.99
C TYR A 540 -25.64 2.85 -15.60
N LYS A 541 -26.70 2.82 -14.77
CA LYS A 541 -26.72 2.15 -13.45
C LYS A 541 -25.71 2.69 -12.44
N LEU A 542 -25.42 3.99 -12.52
CA LEU A 542 -24.62 4.75 -11.55
C LEU A 542 -25.48 5.33 -10.42
N ASP A 543 -26.81 5.21 -10.52
CA ASP A 543 -27.79 5.65 -9.54
C ASP A 543 -28.15 4.60 -8.48
N LYS A 544 -27.62 3.38 -8.62
CA LYS A 544 -27.83 2.29 -7.66
C LYS A 544 -27.18 2.63 -6.32
N LEU A 545 -28.00 3.06 -5.36
CA LEU A 545 -27.56 3.36 -3.98
C LEU A 545 -28.31 2.56 -2.92
N ASN A 546 -29.19 1.64 -3.32
CA ASN A 546 -29.96 0.80 -2.39
C ASN A 546 -29.12 -0.36 -1.81
N TYR A 547 -27.98 -0.03 -1.25
CA TYR A 547 -27.07 -0.94 -0.54
C TYR A 547 -27.22 -0.75 0.97
N SER A 548 -26.92 -1.77 1.76
CA SER A 548 -26.76 -1.57 3.20
C SER A 548 -25.63 -0.58 3.51
N ALA A 549 -25.73 0.07 4.67
CA ALA A 549 -24.69 0.95 5.16
C ALA A 549 -23.33 0.22 5.32
N ALA A 550 -23.34 -1.08 5.63
CA ALA A 550 -22.13 -1.90 5.68
C ALA A 550 -21.43 -2.01 4.31
N MET A 551 -22.18 -2.22 3.22
CA MET A 551 -21.60 -2.27 1.87
C MET A 551 -21.05 -0.90 1.44
N LEU A 552 -21.79 0.18 1.72
CA LEU A 552 -21.31 1.53 1.42
C LEU A 552 -20.01 1.86 2.18
N ASN A 553 -19.84 1.34 3.40
CA ASN A 553 -18.63 1.53 4.22
C ASN A 553 -17.59 0.42 4.06
N SER A 554 -17.67 -0.35 2.97
CA SER A 554 -16.74 -1.44 2.65
C SER A 554 -15.68 -1.05 1.64
N MET A 555 -14.43 -1.48 1.85
CA MET A 555 -13.33 -1.16 0.93
C MET A 555 -12.25 -2.24 0.85
N ALA A 556 -11.85 -2.60 -0.37
CA ALA A 556 -10.75 -3.54 -0.64
C ALA A 556 -9.53 -2.89 -1.31
N CYS A 557 -8.38 -3.57 -1.22
CA CYS A 557 -7.23 -3.27 -2.08
C CYS A 557 -7.25 -4.13 -3.34
N VAL A 558 -6.45 -3.78 -4.35
CA VAL A 558 -6.40 -4.54 -5.62
C VAL A 558 -6.06 -6.02 -5.39
N ALA A 559 -5.00 -6.31 -4.63
CA ALA A 559 -4.47 -7.68 -4.46
C ALA A 559 -4.23 -8.39 -5.80
N PHE A 560 -4.69 -9.63 -5.96
CA PHE A 560 -4.57 -10.37 -7.20
C PHE A 560 -5.40 -9.72 -8.34
N PRO A 561 -5.03 -9.95 -9.61
CA PRO A 561 -3.88 -10.74 -10.07
C PRO A 561 -2.58 -9.94 -10.15
N THR A 562 -2.62 -8.62 -10.04
CA THR A 562 -1.48 -7.76 -10.40
C THR A 562 -0.54 -7.39 -9.25
N CYS A 563 -1.00 -7.42 -8.00
CA CYS A 563 -0.15 -7.10 -6.86
C CYS A 563 0.85 -8.23 -6.60
N SER A 564 2.14 -7.94 -6.74
CA SER A 564 3.22 -8.91 -6.47
C SER A 564 3.34 -9.31 -4.99
N LEU A 565 2.71 -8.57 -4.08
CA LEU A 565 2.75 -8.80 -2.64
C LEU A 565 1.49 -9.48 -2.08
N ALA A 566 0.48 -9.73 -2.91
CA ALA A 566 -0.77 -10.34 -2.43
C ALA A 566 -0.57 -11.78 -1.97
N MET A 567 -1.11 -12.11 -0.81
CA MET A 567 -1.15 -13.46 -0.22
C MET A 567 -2.54 -14.08 -0.40
N ALA A 568 -3.60 -13.26 -0.30
CA ALA A 568 -5.00 -13.62 -0.52
C ALA A 568 -5.68 -12.64 -1.48
N GLU A 569 -6.88 -13.00 -1.94
CA GLU A 569 -7.76 -12.09 -2.68
C GLU A 569 -8.16 -10.86 -1.85
N SER A 570 -8.66 -9.83 -2.54
CA SER A 570 -9.22 -8.66 -1.85
C SER A 570 -10.32 -8.03 -2.70
N GLU A 571 -10.00 -7.22 -3.70
CA GLU A 571 -10.98 -6.57 -4.59
C GLU A 571 -11.98 -7.55 -5.22
N ARG A 572 -11.51 -8.73 -5.65
CA ARG A 572 -12.35 -9.74 -6.30
C ARG A 572 -13.23 -10.54 -5.33
N TYR A 573 -12.95 -10.45 -4.03
CA TYR A 573 -13.53 -11.31 -3.01
C TYR A 573 -14.42 -10.57 -2.01
N LEU A 574 -14.07 -9.33 -1.64
CA LEU A 574 -14.83 -8.54 -0.67
C LEU A 574 -16.34 -8.46 -1.00
N PRO A 575 -16.78 -8.26 -2.26
CA PRO A 575 -18.21 -8.15 -2.56
C PRO A 575 -19.02 -9.38 -2.13
N SER A 576 -18.56 -10.60 -2.45
CA SER A 576 -19.28 -11.82 -2.09
C SER A 576 -19.27 -12.07 -0.58
N LEU A 577 -18.17 -11.75 0.11
CA LEU A 577 -18.11 -11.90 1.57
C LEU A 577 -19.06 -10.93 2.27
N VAL A 578 -19.10 -9.65 1.85
CA VAL A 578 -20.00 -8.66 2.45
C VAL A 578 -21.45 -9.04 2.21
N GLN A 579 -21.81 -9.57 1.03
CA GLN A 579 -23.16 -10.05 0.75
C GLN A 579 -23.61 -11.19 1.69
N LEU A 580 -22.70 -12.09 2.06
CA LEU A 580 -22.98 -13.15 3.04
C LEU A 580 -23.26 -12.56 4.44
N LEU A 581 -22.50 -11.53 4.85
CA LEU A 581 -22.71 -10.84 6.12
C LEU A 581 -23.98 -9.97 6.10
N GLU A 582 -24.26 -9.31 4.97
CA GLU A 582 -25.42 -8.45 4.75
C GLU A 582 -26.73 -9.20 4.97
N SER A 583 -26.80 -10.47 4.56
CA SER A 583 -27.97 -11.33 4.80
C SER A 583 -28.31 -11.42 6.29
N THR A 584 -27.30 -11.47 7.17
CA THR A 584 -27.50 -11.45 8.64
C THR A 584 -27.86 -10.04 9.12
N ILE A 585 -27.15 -9.01 8.65
CA ILE A 585 -27.36 -7.60 9.02
C ILE A 585 -28.81 -7.19 8.74
N GLU A 586 -29.35 -7.55 7.57
CA GLU A 586 -30.73 -7.27 7.20
C GLU A 586 -31.74 -8.06 8.04
N GLU A 587 -31.48 -9.35 8.30
CA GLU A 587 -32.35 -10.20 9.12
C GLU A 587 -32.58 -9.60 10.51
N VAL A 588 -31.55 -8.96 11.09
CA VAL A 588 -31.61 -8.37 12.43
C VAL A 588 -31.92 -6.87 12.43
N GLY A 589 -32.31 -6.29 11.28
CA GLY A 589 -32.76 -4.91 11.18
C GLY A 589 -31.66 -3.85 11.25
N LEU A 590 -30.41 -4.21 10.96
CA LEU A 590 -29.23 -3.32 11.00
C LEU A 590 -28.85 -2.76 9.62
N ARG A 591 -29.77 -2.77 8.65
CA ARG A 591 -29.49 -2.37 7.24
C ARG A 591 -28.84 -0.98 7.13
N ASP A 592 -29.33 -0.03 7.91
CA ASP A 592 -28.90 1.38 7.88
C ASP A 592 -27.77 1.68 8.88
N ASP A 593 -27.38 0.69 9.69
CA ASP A 593 -26.31 0.84 10.67
C ASP A 593 -24.95 0.58 10.02
N ALA A 594 -24.16 1.65 9.91
CA ALA A 594 -22.85 1.59 9.27
C ALA A 594 -21.86 0.78 10.12
N VAL A 595 -21.22 -0.20 9.47
CA VAL A 595 -20.06 -0.92 10.00
C VAL A 595 -18.91 -0.75 9.01
N THR A 596 -17.79 -0.20 9.46
CA THR A 596 -16.61 -0.04 8.62
C THR A 596 -15.94 -1.39 8.40
N ILE A 597 -16.01 -1.92 7.17
CA ILE A 597 -15.44 -3.22 6.78
C ILE A 597 -14.30 -3.02 5.77
N ARG A 598 -13.10 -3.53 6.05
CA ARG A 598 -11.96 -3.34 5.14
C ARG A 598 -11.17 -4.60 4.90
N MET A 599 -10.81 -4.85 3.64
CA MET A 599 -10.05 -6.03 3.24
C MET A 599 -8.75 -5.66 2.55
N THR A 600 -7.67 -6.36 2.89
CA THR A 600 -6.41 -6.27 2.16
C THR A 600 -5.80 -7.66 1.95
N GLY A 601 -5.20 -7.90 0.79
CA GLY A 601 -4.66 -9.22 0.47
C GLY A 601 -3.32 -9.57 1.16
N CYS A 602 -2.72 -8.65 1.94
CA CYS A 602 -1.45 -8.85 2.66
C CYS A 602 -1.29 -7.79 3.78
N PRO A 603 -0.35 -7.92 4.74
CA PRO A 603 -0.26 -7.03 5.92
C PRO A 603 0.26 -5.61 5.64
N ASN A 604 0.43 -5.22 4.36
CA ASN A 604 0.82 -3.84 4.00
C ASN A 604 -0.28 -2.80 4.29
N GLY A 605 -1.53 -3.22 4.42
CA GLY A 605 -2.64 -2.35 4.82
C GLY A 605 -3.05 -1.30 3.79
N CYS A 606 -3.06 -1.64 2.50
CA CYS A 606 -3.35 -0.69 1.41
C CYS A 606 -4.77 -0.10 1.47
N ALA A 607 -5.73 -0.88 1.97
CA ALA A 607 -7.10 -0.48 2.22
C ALA A 607 -7.32 0.04 3.65
N ARG A 608 -6.26 0.44 4.36
CA ARG A 608 -6.36 0.97 5.74
C ARG A 608 -7.18 0.06 6.70
N PRO A 609 -6.91 -1.27 6.72
CA PRO A 609 -7.74 -2.23 7.47
C PRO A 609 -7.65 -2.03 8.98
N TYR A 610 -6.52 -1.56 9.50
CA TYR A 610 -6.27 -1.55 10.95
C TYR A 610 -7.04 -0.47 11.72
N VAL A 611 -7.75 0.41 11.01
CA VAL A 611 -8.65 1.42 11.60
C VAL A 611 -10.12 1.14 11.28
N ALA A 612 -10.43 -0.07 10.82
CA ALA A 612 -11.81 -0.52 10.57
C ALA A 612 -12.36 -1.31 11.75
N GLU A 613 -13.68 -1.28 11.92
CA GLU A 613 -14.40 -2.04 12.95
C GLU A 613 -14.25 -3.54 12.72
N ILE A 614 -14.35 -3.99 11.45
CA ILE A 614 -14.06 -5.35 10.99
C ILE A 614 -13.03 -5.28 9.88
N ALA A 615 -11.97 -6.07 9.99
CA ALA A 615 -10.97 -6.14 8.93
C ALA A 615 -10.48 -7.54 8.61
N PHE A 616 -10.20 -7.75 7.33
CA PHE A 616 -9.67 -9.00 6.77
C PHE A 616 -8.29 -8.76 6.17
N VAL A 617 -7.26 -9.40 6.72
CA VAL A 617 -5.87 -9.25 6.26
C VAL A 617 -5.38 -10.61 5.75
N GLY A 618 -5.17 -10.71 4.45
CA GLY A 618 -4.75 -11.95 3.78
C GLY A 618 -3.46 -12.52 4.38
N LYS A 619 -3.50 -13.82 4.71
CA LYS A 619 -2.37 -14.60 5.23
C LYS A 619 -1.93 -15.68 4.25
N ALA A 620 -2.89 -16.32 3.57
CA ALA A 620 -2.65 -17.24 2.46
C ALA A 620 -3.85 -17.22 1.50
N PHE A 621 -3.75 -17.90 0.36
CA PHE A 621 -4.86 -17.93 -0.61
C PHE A 621 -6.12 -18.51 0.04
N GLY A 622 -7.20 -17.73 0.08
CA GLY A 622 -8.46 -18.11 0.73
C GLY A 622 -8.48 -18.01 2.27
N ALA A 623 -7.42 -17.51 2.92
CA ALA A 623 -7.31 -17.43 4.38
C ALA A 623 -6.91 -16.03 4.87
N TYR A 624 -7.62 -15.53 5.90
CA TYR A 624 -7.48 -14.16 6.41
C TYR A 624 -7.33 -14.13 7.92
N ASN A 625 -6.45 -13.27 8.41
CA ASN A 625 -6.51 -12.82 9.80
C ASN A 625 -7.68 -11.84 9.93
N VAL A 626 -8.55 -12.07 10.91
CA VAL A 626 -9.69 -11.20 11.24
C VAL A 626 -9.28 -10.29 12.39
N TYR A 627 -9.50 -8.98 12.21
CA TYR A 627 -9.25 -7.96 13.22
C TYR A 627 -10.56 -7.25 13.57
N LEU A 628 -10.75 -6.98 14.86
CA LEU A 628 -11.98 -6.38 15.40
C LEU A 628 -11.67 -5.19 16.32
N GLY A 629 -12.63 -4.28 16.49
CA GLY A 629 -12.61 -3.25 17.53
C GLY A 629 -11.99 -1.91 17.14
N GLY A 630 -11.79 -1.66 15.84
CA GLY A 630 -11.42 -0.32 15.36
C GLY A 630 -12.52 0.70 15.66
N GLY A 631 -12.15 1.98 15.75
CA GLY A 631 -13.11 3.06 15.98
C GLY A 631 -13.88 3.40 14.71
N HIS A 632 -15.18 3.72 14.82
CA HIS A 632 -16.04 4.01 13.67
C HIS A 632 -15.51 5.21 12.86
N HIS A 633 -14.90 6.18 13.52
CA HIS A 633 -14.37 7.40 12.90
C HIS A 633 -12.90 7.28 12.47
N GLY A 634 -12.29 6.09 12.56
CA GLY A 634 -10.88 5.87 12.24
C GLY A 634 -9.88 6.37 13.30
N GLU A 635 -10.34 6.55 14.54
CA GLU A 635 -9.63 7.10 15.69
C GLU A 635 -9.02 6.04 16.63
N ARG A 636 -9.28 4.75 16.37
CA ARG A 636 -8.77 3.64 17.18
C ARG A 636 -8.34 2.47 16.29
N LEU A 637 -7.20 1.86 16.62
CA LEU A 637 -6.74 0.65 15.95
C LEU A 637 -7.61 -0.54 16.39
N ASN A 638 -7.91 -1.44 15.46
CA ASN A 638 -8.41 -2.77 15.79
C ASN A 638 -7.32 -3.65 16.40
N LYS A 639 -7.68 -4.86 16.78
CA LYS A 639 -6.78 -5.89 17.31
C LYS A 639 -7.07 -7.22 16.62
N LEU A 640 -6.04 -8.05 16.52
CA LEU A 640 -6.18 -9.40 15.96
C LEU A 640 -7.16 -10.21 16.82
N TYR A 641 -8.28 -10.62 16.22
CA TYR A 641 -9.26 -11.50 16.86
C TYR A 641 -8.90 -12.97 16.64
N LYS A 642 -8.67 -13.36 15.37
CA LYS A 642 -8.37 -14.74 15.02
C LYS A 642 -7.57 -14.82 13.73
N GLU A 643 -6.68 -15.81 13.63
CA GLU A 643 -5.77 -15.96 12.50
C GLU A 643 -6.23 -17.02 11.49
N SER A 644 -5.89 -16.80 10.22
CA SER A 644 -6.02 -17.80 9.14
C SER A 644 -7.43 -18.35 8.90
N LEU A 645 -8.49 -17.55 9.07
CA LEU A 645 -9.86 -18.01 8.84
C LEU A 645 -10.17 -18.10 7.35
N THR A 646 -10.86 -19.18 6.98
CA THR A 646 -11.53 -19.37 5.69
C THR A 646 -12.89 -18.68 5.65
N GLU A 647 -13.50 -18.54 4.47
CA GLU A 647 -14.83 -17.92 4.34
C GLU A 647 -15.90 -18.52 5.26
N PRO A 648 -16.09 -19.86 5.32
CA PRO A 648 -17.13 -20.43 6.18
C PRO A 648 -16.89 -20.13 7.66
N GLU A 649 -15.61 -20.12 8.09
CA GLU A 649 -15.24 -19.79 9.46
C GLU A 649 -15.46 -18.31 9.77
N ILE A 650 -15.14 -17.40 8.84
CA ILE A 650 -15.44 -15.97 8.98
C ILE A 650 -16.94 -15.76 9.20
N VAL A 651 -17.78 -16.38 8.35
CA VAL A 651 -19.23 -16.24 8.45
C VAL A 651 -19.75 -16.85 9.77
N ALA A 652 -19.24 -18.02 10.16
CA ALA A 652 -19.63 -18.69 11.41
C ALA A 652 -19.26 -17.88 12.67
N GLU A 653 -18.16 -17.14 12.65
CA GLU A 653 -17.73 -16.27 13.75
C GLU A 653 -18.52 -14.96 13.80
N LEU A 654 -18.69 -14.28 12.66
CA LEU A 654 -19.29 -12.94 12.63
C LEU A 654 -20.81 -12.95 12.72
N THR A 655 -21.49 -13.97 12.16
CA THR A 655 -22.96 -14.07 12.20
C THR A 655 -23.53 -13.97 13.63
N PRO A 656 -23.09 -14.79 14.61
CA PRO A 656 -23.59 -14.68 15.98
C PRO A 656 -23.18 -13.35 16.64
N MET A 657 -22.02 -12.77 16.31
CA MET A 657 -21.61 -11.46 16.84
C MET A 657 -22.51 -10.33 16.36
N ILE A 658 -22.89 -10.32 15.08
CA ILE A 658 -23.80 -9.33 14.49
C ILE A 658 -25.19 -9.45 15.14
N ARG A 659 -25.71 -10.68 15.30
CA ARG A 659 -26.98 -10.92 16.01
C ARG A 659 -26.92 -10.41 17.46
N ARG A 660 -25.79 -10.62 18.13
CA ARG A 660 -25.58 -10.14 19.49
C ARG A 660 -25.49 -8.61 19.57
N TRP A 661 -24.81 -7.97 18.61
CA TRP A 661 -24.77 -6.50 18.52
C TRP A 661 -26.17 -5.91 18.36
N ALA A 662 -27.00 -6.45 17.46
CA ALA A 662 -28.37 -6.00 17.29
C ALA A 662 -29.19 -6.06 18.60
N ALA A 663 -28.98 -7.11 19.41
CA ALA A 663 -29.74 -7.35 20.62
C ALA A 663 -29.22 -6.60 21.87
N GLU A 664 -27.90 -6.42 21.98
CA GLU A 664 -27.23 -5.95 23.20
C GLU A 664 -26.60 -4.56 23.07
N ARG A 665 -26.63 -3.93 21.90
CA ARG A 665 -26.03 -2.60 21.71
C ARG A 665 -26.73 -1.52 22.53
N LEU A 666 -25.93 -0.55 22.98
CA LEU A 666 -26.45 0.69 23.53
C LEU A 666 -26.93 1.61 22.39
N GLU A 667 -27.73 2.62 22.74
CA GLU A 667 -28.19 3.62 21.77
C GLU A 667 -26.98 4.34 21.14
N GLY A 668 -26.91 4.35 19.81
CA GLY A 668 -25.81 4.95 19.05
C GLY A 668 -24.48 4.20 19.12
N GLU A 669 -24.44 2.98 19.68
CA GLU A 669 -23.19 2.22 19.80
C GLU A 669 -22.83 1.51 18.48
N HIS A 670 -21.66 1.85 17.95
CA HIS A 670 -21.06 1.23 16.77
C HIS A 670 -20.49 -0.17 17.09
N PHE A 671 -20.40 -1.04 16.07
CA PHE A 671 -19.98 -2.43 16.22
C PHE A 671 -18.58 -2.55 16.85
N GLY A 672 -17.65 -1.69 16.47
CA GLY A 672 -16.29 -1.66 17.00
C GLY A 672 -16.21 -1.35 18.50
N ASP A 673 -17.11 -0.51 19.02
CA ASP A 673 -17.20 -0.21 20.45
C ASP A 673 -17.91 -1.35 21.20
N PHE A 674 -18.97 -1.89 20.59
CA PHE A 674 -19.71 -3.02 21.13
C PHE A 674 -18.81 -4.21 21.45
N VAL A 675 -17.99 -4.68 20.48
CA VAL A 675 -17.13 -5.86 20.67
C VAL A 675 -16.09 -5.67 21.78
N ILE A 676 -15.71 -4.43 22.08
CA ILE A 676 -14.84 -4.11 23.22
C ILE A 676 -15.64 -4.14 24.52
N ARG A 677 -16.79 -3.45 24.58
CA ARG A 677 -17.63 -3.35 25.77
C ARG A 677 -18.06 -4.73 26.28
N VAL A 678 -18.46 -5.62 25.37
CA VAL A 678 -18.93 -6.96 25.74
C VAL A 678 -17.81 -8.00 25.91
N GLY A 679 -16.55 -7.56 25.82
CA GLY A 679 -15.37 -8.40 26.09
C GLY A 679 -15.02 -9.42 25.00
N ILE A 680 -15.47 -9.22 23.75
CA ILE A 680 -15.05 -10.07 22.61
C ILE A 680 -13.58 -9.80 22.27
N ILE A 681 -13.14 -8.54 22.34
CA ILE A 681 -11.76 -8.14 22.05
C ILE A 681 -11.32 -6.98 22.95
N LYS A 682 -10.03 -6.91 23.27
CA LYS A 682 -9.47 -5.76 23.99
C LYS A 682 -9.21 -4.58 23.06
N ALA A 683 -9.42 -3.37 23.56
CA ALA A 683 -9.04 -2.16 22.85
C ALA A 683 -7.52 -2.09 22.62
N THR A 684 -7.09 -1.64 21.44
CA THR A 684 -5.70 -1.27 21.20
C THR A 684 -5.47 0.16 21.67
N LEU A 685 -4.63 0.34 22.69
CA LEU A 685 -4.35 1.66 23.28
C LEU A 685 -3.19 2.40 22.59
N SER A 686 -2.26 1.66 21.98
CA SER A 686 -1.13 2.21 21.23
C SER A 686 -0.70 1.25 20.12
N GLY A 687 0.04 1.76 19.13
CA GLY A 687 0.64 0.92 18.10
C GLY A 687 1.63 -0.10 18.67
N LYS A 688 2.41 0.27 19.69
CA LYS A 688 3.40 -0.61 20.34
C LYS A 688 2.75 -1.83 21.00
N THR A 689 1.52 -1.68 21.49
CA THR A 689 0.72 -2.74 22.15
C THR A 689 -0.25 -3.42 21.19
N PHE A 690 -0.09 -3.22 19.88
CA PHE A 690 -1.01 -3.77 18.87
C PHE A 690 -1.05 -5.31 18.93
N HIS A 691 0.13 -5.92 19.06
CA HIS A 691 0.31 -7.38 19.12
C HIS A 691 0.07 -7.99 20.50
N ASP A 692 -0.20 -7.18 21.52
CA ASP A 692 -0.47 -7.67 22.87
C ASP A 692 -1.89 -8.23 22.92
N LEU A 693 -2.01 -9.55 22.76
CA LEU A 693 -3.30 -10.26 22.76
C LEU A 693 -3.83 -10.52 24.17
N SER A 694 -3.00 -10.33 25.21
CA SER A 694 -3.26 -10.67 26.61
C SER A 694 -4.27 -9.78 27.27
#